data_AF-A0A086WAK3-F1
#
_entry.id   AF-A0A086WAK3-F1
#
_cell.length_a   1.000
_cell.length_b   1.000
_cell.length_c   1.000
_cell.angle_alpha   90.00
_cell.angle_beta   90.00
_cell.angle_gamma   90.00
#
_symmetry.space_group_name_H-M   'P 1'
#
loop_
_entity.id
_entity.type
_entity.pdbx_description
1 polymer ?
#
loop_
_entity_poly.entity_id
_entity_poly.type
_entity_poly.pdbx_seq_one_letter_code
_entity_poly.pdbx_strand_id
1 'polypeptide(L)'
;MIQRKILTTKRAHLMKVKLYNAEVDITEERNAYREVRRRFANLPDAAVDQFNQAYRECGDCHQFADIGYAKGRQIIAAAAQVGVDYLIERGCYDLTHEVFVGQYLAPYLTWGAAFSEWDSVYAEIIAEGAEMEAHRQRRMQNRSRFVGGGFGIAGAVKGIAMAGAANAAWGMAHGLRNAIGSASTRAAQKKQLSAFFNDEQNRAFLANAIHLNVKAVHVAVFEFIVKNADGCMPAFLADLDLVERAVRLQRNLMDGKIPVSAAADVVPEILEGNPYDDNRYRLALSVLGDPDHELECYGLSHDIDVLDMKLQQIKTEINPLFSAPQFSPAAATEQLTALATRLGCLYDDEVAALMEKIDQKGRTLDKHIYATVDEMQQAERERDRLRDALGAVGSDLGEEQVKLAGLKAQSYVYHGADAIIRELQDKLDAMDMKQRKFDGHVYSSQAEAQQARTDKKAIHAVFVVGSQISQDLDKEREKLAQLRTGTFVYRQAGDILDAYEEKINSEELRHKTYDGQVYPSRAEAEQARQRQAIAEREARVSSSQASDVVERSRDSTEVPAAPLKSIGVGLAFGLFIFPFMAPLVFLRKAYTGGARMFAVAVFAVYAYVGYNVYLDDTSTRLTAPQLAQSSNPPPLVHPVALTKPAQPDTPPATSQEPVEAAPPFVGKRMFNFMGGNGTQNAIVIDANGQARVESLGTTGSAVDYEGPFVNPLPFQDGRALLFRGGEVHLLKGDTVETGCAEEGKPCVSQLYAD
;
A
#
# COMPACT_ATOMS: atom_id res chain seq x y z
N MET A 1 -4.79 -12.97 40.42
CA MET A 1 -4.43 -14.30 41.00
C MET A 1 -5.26 -14.73 42.23
N ILE A 2 -5.56 -13.83 43.19
CA ILE A 2 -6.35 -14.14 44.40
C ILE A 2 -7.83 -14.44 44.09
N GLN A 3 -8.48 -13.66 43.22
CA GLN A 3 -9.84 -13.94 42.73
C GLN A 3 -9.94 -15.29 42.01
N ARG A 4 -8.99 -15.61 41.11
CA ARG A 4 -8.92 -16.91 40.43
C ARG A 4 -8.82 -18.06 41.42
N LYS A 5 -8.05 -17.92 42.51
CA LYS A 5 -7.99 -18.88 43.63
C LYS A 5 -9.31 -18.99 44.39
N ILE A 6 -9.99 -17.87 44.67
CA ILE A 6 -11.30 -17.87 45.33
C ILE A 6 -12.36 -18.58 44.47
N LEU A 7 -12.38 -18.30 43.17
CA LEU A 7 -13.27 -18.90 42.17
C LEU A 7 -12.99 -20.41 41.98
N THR A 8 -11.71 -20.81 41.98
CA THR A 8 -11.35 -22.24 41.93
C THR A 8 -11.64 -23.00 43.23
N THR A 9 -11.62 -22.33 44.39
CA THR A 9 -11.85 -22.99 45.69
C THR A 9 -13.35 -23.19 45.99
N LYS A 10 -14.24 -22.32 45.48
CA LYS A 10 -15.71 -22.52 45.55
C LYS A 10 -16.23 -23.66 44.64
N ARG A 11 -15.37 -24.26 43.81
CA ARG A 11 -15.69 -25.03 42.61
C ARG A 11 -16.03 -26.51 42.83
N ALA A 12 -15.84 -27.07 44.03
CA ALA A 12 -15.97 -28.52 44.20
C ALA A 12 -17.42 -29.06 44.15
N HIS A 13 -18.45 -28.21 44.28
CA HIS A 13 -19.84 -28.69 44.52
C HIS A 13 -20.99 -27.82 43.95
N LEU A 14 -20.73 -26.83 43.09
CA LEU A 14 -21.82 -25.98 42.57
C LEU A 14 -22.60 -26.70 41.45
N MET A 15 -23.79 -27.21 41.79
CA MET A 15 -24.77 -27.75 40.83
C MET A 15 -25.40 -26.65 39.95
N LYS A 16 -25.34 -25.39 40.38
CA LYS A 16 -25.93 -24.22 39.70
C LYS A 16 -24.97 -23.04 39.64
N VAL A 17 -24.96 -22.33 38.52
CA VAL A 17 -24.16 -21.13 38.30
C VAL A 17 -25.06 -20.01 37.77
N LYS A 18 -24.99 -18.84 38.39
CA LYS A 18 -25.66 -17.64 37.88
C LYS A 18 -24.97 -17.18 36.59
N LEU A 19 -25.76 -16.93 35.54
CA LEU A 19 -25.28 -16.47 34.25
C LEU A 19 -26.26 -15.43 33.70
N TYR A 20 -25.92 -14.15 33.85
CA TYR A 20 -26.77 -13.01 33.51
C TYR A 20 -28.14 -13.10 34.22
N ASN A 21 -29.23 -13.11 33.45
CA ASN A 21 -30.60 -13.20 33.97
C ASN A 21 -31.05 -14.64 34.26
N ALA A 22 -30.18 -15.64 34.06
CA ALA A 22 -30.51 -17.05 34.25
C ALA A 22 -29.69 -17.70 35.38
N GLU A 23 -30.21 -18.82 35.88
CA GLU A 23 -29.49 -19.77 36.71
C GLU A 23 -29.36 -21.07 35.92
N VAL A 24 -28.12 -21.51 35.69
CA VAL A 24 -27.80 -22.64 34.80
C VAL A 24 -27.31 -23.83 35.60
N ASP A 25 -27.86 -25.01 35.32
CA ASP A 25 -27.45 -26.28 35.92
C ASP A 25 -26.17 -26.83 35.28
N ILE A 26 -25.19 -27.19 36.11
CA ILE A 26 -24.01 -27.95 35.69
C ILE A 26 -24.32 -29.44 35.90
N THR A 27 -24.87 -30.05 34.86
CA THR A 27 -25.37 -31.43 34.94
C THR A 27 -24.25 -32.46 35.05
N GLU A 28 -24.56 -33.65 35.56
CA GLU A 28 -23.60 -34.76 35.65
C GLU A 28 -23.12 -35.19 34.27
N GLU A 29 -24.00 -35.13 33.26
CA GLU A 29 -23.67 -35.33 31.87
C GLU A 29 -22.55 -34.36 31.47
N ARG A 30 -22.77 -33.03 31.55
CA ARG A 30 -21.76 -32.02 31.17
C ARG A 30 -20.41 -32.23 31.85
N ASN A 31 -20.39 -32.68 33.11
CA ASN A 31 -19.17 -33.04 33.82
C ASN A 31 -18.46 -34.27 33.21
N ALA A 32 -19.20 -35.29 32.80
CA ALA A 32 -18.65 -36.48 32.13
C ALA A 32 -18.05 -36.14 30.75
N TYR A 33 -18.73 -35.35 29.92
CA TYR A 33 -18.16 -34.93 28.62
C TYR A 33 -16.94 -34.02 28.79
N ARG A 34 -16.93 -33.17 29.81
CA ARG A 34 -15.74 -32.39 30.18
C ARG A 34 -14.54 -33.29 30.49
N GLU A 35 -14.74 -34.40 31.19
CA GLU A 35 -13.67 -35.36 31.47
C GLU A 35 -13.13 -36.03 30.19
N VAL A 36 -14.02 -36.38 29.26
CA VAL A 36 -13.62 -36.84 27.92
C VAL A 36 -12.77 -35.76 27.24
N ARG A 37 -13.24 -34.51 27.16
CA ARG A 37 -12.49 -33.41 26.51
C ARG A 37 -11.09 -33.23 27.11
N ARG A 38 -10.97 -33.26 28.45
CA ARG A 38 -9.67 -33.15 29.15
C ARG A 38 -8.69 -34.25 28.78
N ARG A 39 -9.18 -35.49 28.66
CA ARG A 39 -8.34 -36.64 28.29
C ARG A 39 -7.67 -36.46 26.93
N PHE A 40 -8.32 -35.75 26.01
CA PHE A 40 -7.85 -35.49 24.65
C PHE A 40 -7.28 -34.07 24.45
N ALA A 41 -7.26 -33.21 25.48
CA ALA A 41 -6.97 -31.78 25.33
C ALA A 41 -5.59 -31.47 24.72
N ASN A 42 -4.57 -32.26 25.07
CA ASN A 42 -3.20 -32.05 24.59
C ASN A 42 -2.88 -32.79 23.27
N LEU A 43 -3.79 -33.65 22.80
CA LEU A 43 -3.55 -34.49 21.63
C LEU A 43 -3.41 -33.67 20.32
N PRO A 44 -4.23 -32.62 20.07
CA PRO A 44 -4.09 -31.77 18.90
C PRO A 44 -2.74 -31.04 18.82
N ASP A 45 -2.27 -30.47 19.94
CA ASP A 45 -1.02 -29.70 19.96
C ASP A 45 0.19 -30.61 19.74
N ALA A 46 0.21 -31.78 20.38
CA ALA A 46 1.25 -32.79 20.13
C ALA A 46 1.27 -33.27 18.67
N ALA A 47 0.09 -33.41 18.04
CA ALA A 47 -0.02 -33.77 16.63
C ALA A 47 0.44 -32.65 15.69
N VAL A 48 0.17 -31.39 16.03
CA VAL A 48 0.68 -30.21 15.31
C VAL A 48 2.21 -30.14 15.39
N ASP A 49 2.79 -30.39 16.57
CA ASP A 49 4.25 -30.43 16.74
C ASP A 49 4.87 -31.55 15.90
N GLN A 50 4.27 -32.74 15.93
CA GLN A 50 4.69 -33.87 15.09
C GLN A 50 4.58 -33.54 13.59
N PHE A 51 3.50 -32.88 13.17
CA PHE A 51 3.32 -32.45 11.79
C PHE A 51 4.36 -31.40 11.39
N ASN A 52 4.58 -30.36 12.20
CA ASN A 52 5.55 -29.30 11.94
C ASN A 52 6.98 -29.83 11.89
N GLN A 53 7.30 -30.85 12.68
CA GLN A 53 8.56 -31.58 12.56
C GLN A 53 8.64 -32.32 11.23
N ALA A 54 7.65 -33.16 10.91
CA ALA A 54 7.63 -33.93 9.66
C ALA A 54 7.65 -33.04 8.41
N TYR A 55 6.97 -31.89 8.44
CA TYR A 55 6.98 -30.89 7.38
C TYR A 55 8.40 -30.33 7.19
N ARG A 56 9.11 -29.97 8.26
CA ARG A 56 10.50 -29.48 8.19
C ARG A 56 11.46 -30.55 7.68
N GLU A 57 11.29 -31.80 8.10
CA GLU A 57 12.10 -32.93 7.65
C GLU A 57 11.94 -33.25 6.15
N CYS A 58 10.84 -32.81 5.52
CA CYS A 58 10.69 -32.92 4.07
C CYS A 58 11.65 -32.02 3.30
N GLY A 59 12.16 -30.92 3.88
CA GLY A 59 13.15 -30.05 3.27
C GLY A 59 12.66 -29.17 2.10
N ASP A 60 11.78 -29.69 1.23
CA ASP A 60 11.21 -28.96 0.09
C ASP A 60 9.80 -29.40 -0.31
N CYS A 61 9.19 -28.63 -1.23
CA CYS A 61 7.85 -28.90 -1.77
C CYS A 61 7.73 -30.23 -2.51
N HIS A 62 8.77 -30.71 -3.20
CA HIS A 62 8.67 -31.94 -3.99
C HIS A 62 8.54 -33.14 -3.06
N GLN A 63 9.42 -33.23 -2.07
CA GLN A 63 9.36 -34.27 -1.07
C GLN A 63 8.04 -34.19 -0.28
N PHE A 64 7.57 -32.98 0.08
CA PHE A 64 6.30 -32.85 0.78
C PHE A 64 5.09 -33.20 -0.09
N ALA A 65 5.09 -32.90 -1.40
CA ALA A 65 4.03 -33.32 -2.32
C ALA A 65 3.92 -34.86 -2.40
N ASP A 66 5.05 -35.56 -2.37
CA ASP A 66 5.09 -37.01 -2.45
C ASP A 66 4.54 -37.68 -1.19
N ILE A 67 5.02 -37.26 -0.01
CA ILE A 67 4.76 -37.98 1.25
C ILE A 67 3.83 -37.25 2.23
N GLY A 68 3.60 -35.95 2.06
CA GLY A 68 2.89 -35.09 3.02
C GLY A 68 1.49 -35.60 3.33
N TYR A 69 0.71 -35.97 2.30
CA TYR A 69 -0.65 -36.51 2.48
C TYR A 69 -0.67 -37.75 3.38
N ALA A 70 0.25 -38.69 3.13
CA ALA A 70 0.34 -39.92 3.91
C ALA A 70 0.79 -39.66 5.34
N LYS A 71 1.72 -38.72 5.56
CA LYS A 71 2.19 -38.31 6.89
C LYS A 71 1.08 -37.69 7.72
N GLY A 72 0.30 -36.78 7.15
CA GLY A 72 -0.87 -36.24 7.85
C GLY A 72 -1.90 -37.31 8.21
N ARG A 73 -2.18 -38.26 7.31
CA ARG A 73 -3.06 -39.40 7.63
C ARG A 73 -2.50 -40.28 8.76
N GLN A 74 -1.18 -40.50 8.79
CA GLN A 74 -0.54 -41.29 9.84
C GLN A 74 -0.69 -40.64 11.21
N ILE A 75 -0.48 -39.32 11.30
CA ILE A 75 -0.65 -38.55 12.54
C ILE A 75 -2.10 -38.63 13.02
N ILE A 76 -3.07 -38.42 12.11
CA ILE A 76 -4.50 -38.51 12.44
C ILE A 76 -4.89 -39.93 12.86
N ALA A 77 -4.39 -40.96 12.18
CA ALA A 77 -4.67 -42.35 12.50
C ALA A 77 -4.11 -42.73 13.89
N ALA A 78 -2.91 -42.26 14.24
CA ALA A 78 -2.33 -42.45 15.57
C ALA A 78 -3.19 -41.79 16.66
N ALA A 79 -3.69 -40.57 16.41
CA ALA A 79 -4.62 -39.92 17.32
C ALA A 79 -5.95 -40.67 17.46
N ALA A 80 -6.50 -41.20 16.35
CA ALA A 80 -7.70 -42.01 16.38
C ALA A 80 -7.53 -43.29 17.22
N GLN A 81 -6.33 -43.90 17.19
CA GLN A 81 -6.02 -45.06 18.02
C GLN A 81 -6.13 -44.74 19.52
N VAL A 82 -5.69 -43.55 19.95
CA VAL A 82 -5.87 -43.12 21.35
C VAL A 82 -7.36 -43.08 21.75
N GLY A 83 -8.24 -42.71 20.82
CA GLY A 83 -9.70 -42.73 21.02
C GLY A 83 -10.26 -44.15 21.15
N VAL A 84 -9.78 -45.07 20.31
CA VAL A 84 -10.15 -46.50 20.36
C VAL A 84 -9.68 -47.12 21.68
N ASP A 85 -8.42 -46.92 22.05
CA ASP A 85 -7.84 -47.46 23.29
C ASP A 85 -8.62 -46.97 24.51
N TYR A 86 -8.99 -45.68 24.52
CA TYR A 86 -9.81 -45.09 25.59
C TYR A 86 -11.17 -45.78 25.77
N LEU A 87 -11.81 -46.17 24.67
CA LEU A 87 -13.10 -46.86 24.66
C LEU A 87 -12.95 -48.35 25.05
N ILE A 88 -11.90 -49.02 24.57
CA ILE A 88 -11.56 -50.40 24.92
C ILE A 88 -11.26 -50.52 26.43
N GLU A 89 -10.49 -49.60 27.00
CA GLU A 89 -10.21 -49.52 28.44
C GLU A 89 -11.49 -49.44 29.30
N ARG A 90 -12.59 -48.99 28.71
CA ARG A 90 -13.90 -48.82 29.37
C ARG A 90 -14.91 -49.92 29.04
N GLY A 91 -14.46 -51.01 28.41
CA GLY A 91 -15.27 -52.20 28.16
C GLY A 91 -15.84 -52.29 26.74
N CYS A 92 -15.54 -51.33 25.85
CA CYS A 92 -16.08 -51.33 24.50
C CYS A 92 -15.19 -52.17 23.57
N TYR A 93 -15.22 -53.49 23.76
CA TYR A 93 -14.32 -54.43 23.08
C TYR A 93 -14.72 -54.73 21.62
N ASP A 94 -15.99 -54.52 21.26
CA ASP A 94 -16.49 -54.68 19.88
C ASP A 94 -16.28 -53.40 19.06
N LEU A 95 -15.06 -52.86 19.12
CA LEU A 95 -14.65 -51.65 18.42
C LEU A 95 -13.25 -51.85 17.85
N THR A 96 -13.10 -51.63 16.55
CA THR A 96 -11.79 -51.58 15.89
C THR A 96 -11.47 -50.16 15.43
N HIS A 97 -10.20 -49.92 15.08
CA HIS A 97 -9.75 -48.66 14.49
C HIS A 97 -10.52 -48.32 13.22
N GLU A 98 -10.74 -49.30 12.35
CA GLU A 98 -11.45 -49.11 11.08
C GLU A 98 -12.91 -48.74 11.30
N VAL A 99 -13.57 -49.35 12.28
CA VAL A 99 -14.97 -49.03 12.63
C VAL A 99 -15.05 -47.62 13.22
N PHE A 100 -14.15 -47.30 14.16
CA PHE A 100 -14.10 -45.97 14.78
C PHE A 100 -13.86 -44.87 13.75
N VAL A 101 -12.82 -45.02 12.92
CA VAL A 101 -12.50 -44.05 11.88
C VAL A 101 -13.62 -44.00 10.83
N GLY A 102 -14.08 -45.18 10.39
CA GLY A 102 -15.13 -45.40 9.42
C GLY A 102 -16.42 -44.63 9.70
N GLN A 103 -16.96 -44.87 10.89
CA GLN A 103 -18.34 -44.50 11.23
C GLN A 103 -18.42 -43.22 12.06
N TYR A 104 -17.40 -42.91 12.86
CA TYR A 104 -17.44 -41.83 13.85
C TYR A 104 -16.50 -40.68 13.50
N LEU A 105 -15.25 -40.95 13.10
CA LEU A 105 -14.29 -39.87 12.83
C LEU A 105 -14.37 -39.30 11.40
N ALA A 106 -14.59 -40.15 10.40
CA ALA A 106 -14.56 -39.79 8.99
C ALA A 106 -15.40 -38.56 8.59
N PRO A 107 -16.62 -38.37 9.15
CA PRO A 107 -17.37 -37.14 8.95
C PRO A 107 -16.55 -35.86 9.18
N TYR A 108 -15.64 -35.86 10.15
CA TYR A 108 -14.92 -34.66 10.58
C TYR A 108 -13.56 -34.49 9.89
N LEU A 109 -13.17 -35.40 8.99
CA LEU A 109 -11.85 -35.40 8.37
C LEU A 109 -11.73 -34.35 7.26
N THR A 110 -10.92 -33.33 7.47
CA THR A 110 -10.67 -32.23 6.51
C THR A 110 -9.26 -32.25 5.89
N TRP A 111 -8.36 -33.12 6.37
CA TRP A 111 -6.96 -33.18 5.91
C TRP A 111 -6.83 -33.36 4.40
N GLY A 112 -7.70 -34.18 3.79
CA GLY A 112 -7.68 -34.39 2.34
C GLY A 112 -8.02 -33.14 1.53
N ALA A 113 -8.96 -32.32 2.03
CA ALA A 113 -9.28 -31.05 1.39
C ALA A 113 -8.12 -30.06 1.53
N ALA A 114 -7.58 -29.89 2.75
CA ALA A 114 -6.47 -28.98 3.00
C ALA A 114 -5.21 -29.34 2.20
N PHE A 115 -4.84 -30.62 2.16
CA PHE A 115 -3.71 -31.07 1.35
C PHE A 115 -3.97 -30.84 -0.14
N SER A 116 -5.21 -31.03 -0.62
CA SER A 116 -5.56 -30.79 -2.03
C SER A 116 -5.41 -29.32 -2.42
N GLU A 117 -5.76 -28.38 -1.54
CA GLU A 117 -5.57 -26.94 -1.80
C GLU A 117 -4.08 -26.58 -1.90
N TRP A 118 -3.27 -27.09 -0.96
CA TRP A 118 -1.82 -26.92 -0.99
C TRP A 118 -1.20 -27.54 -2.25
N ASP A 119 -1.62 -28.76 -2.62
CA ASP A 119 -1.15 -29.49 -3.81
C ASP A 119 -1.56 -28.78 -5.11
N SER A 120 -2.69 -28.07 -5.12
CA SER A 120 -3.11 -27.25 -6.27
C SER A 120 -2.13 -26.10 -6.53
N VAL A 121 -1.71 -25.40 -5.48
CA VAL A 121 -0.71 -24.33 -5.59
C VAL A 121 0.65 -24.88 -6.02
N TYR A 122 1.07 -26.00 -5.44
CA TYR A 122 2.28 -26.70 -5.87
C TYR A 122 2.21 -27.05 -7.38
N ALA A 123 1.10 -27.63 -7.83
CA ALA A 123 0.86 -27.99 -9.22
C ALA A 123 0.87 -26.79 -10.16
N GLU A 124 0.32 -25.64 -9.76
CA GLU A 124 0.35 -24.39 -10.53
C GLU A 124 1.78 -23.88 -10.75
N ILE A 125 2.65 -23.97 -9.75
CA ILE A 125 4.04 -23.49 -9.84
C ILE A 125 4.89 -24.40 -10.75
N ILE A 126 4.65 -25.71 -10.76
CA ILE A 126 5.43 -26.68 -11.55
C ILE A 126 4.89 -26.90 -12.98
N ALA A 127 3.73 -26.34 -13.33
CA ALA A 127 3.05 -26.67 -14.59
C ALA A 127 3.76 -26.14 -15.85
N GLU A 128 3.96 -27.03 -16.82
CA GLU A 128 4.01 -26.77 -18.27
C GLU A 128 3.00 -27.71 -18.97
N GLY A 129 1.96 -27.16 -19.63
CA GLY A 129 1.10 -27.90 -20.58
C GLY A 129 0.17 -29.02 -20.04
N ALA A 130 -0.25 -29.91 -20.95
CA ALA A 130 -1.36 -30.88 -20.82
C ALA A 130 -1.14 -32.07 -19.84
N GLU A 131 -0.07 -32.08 -19.05
CA GLU A 131 0.12 -33.05 -17.95
C GLU A 131 -0.72 -32.72 -16.69
N MET A 132 -1.34 -31.54 -16.68
CA MET A 132 -2.14 -30.96 -15.59
C MET A 132 -3.34 -31.84 -15.18
N GLU A 133 -4.19 -32.27 -16.12
CA GLU A 133 -5.33 -33.15 -15.83
C GLU A 133 -4.87 -34.52 -15.34
N ALA A 134 -3.79 -35.08 -15.90
CA ALA A 134 -3.33 -36.43 -15.59
C ALA A 134 -2.66 -36.53 -14.21
N HIS A 135 -1.97 -35.49 -13.74
CA HIS A 135 -1.46 -35.41 -12.37
C HIS A 135 -2.60 -35.21 -11.37
N ARG A 136 -3.54 -34.30 -11.66
CA ARG A 136 -4.74 -34.04 -10.84
C ARG A 136 -5.63 -35.30 -10.72
N GLN A 137 -5.92 -35.97 -11.83
CA GLN A 137 -6.77 -37.18 -11.88
C GLN A 137 -6.12 -38.38 -11.18
N ARG A 138 -4.80 -38.62 -11.36
CA ARG A 138 -4.11 -39.75 -10.69
C ARG A 138 -4.11 -39.61 -9.16
N ARG A 139 -4.03 -38.38 -8.63
CA ARG A 139 -4.08 -38.13 -7.19
C ARG A 139 -5.51 -38.11 -6.65
N MET A 140 -6.49 -37.65 -7.45
CA MET A 140 -7.92 -37.79 -7.16
C MET A 140 -8.38 -39.26 -7.07
N GLN A 141 -7.85 -40.16 -7.92
CA GLN A 141 -8.19 -41.59 -7.89
C GLN A 141 -7.59 -42.34 -6.70
N ASN A 142 -6.50 -41.84 -6.11
CA ASN A 142 -5.92 -42.33 -4.85
C ASN A 142 -6.67 -41.82 -3.59
N ARG A 143 -7.74 -41.03 -3.74
CA ARG A 143 -8.65 -40.61 -2.65
C ARG A 143 -9.58 -41.77 -2.26
N SER A 144 -9.03 -42.88 -1.78
CA SER A 144 -9.78 -44.07 -1.34
C SER A 144 -11.11 -43.68 -0.68
N ARG A 145 -12.19 -44.09 -1.36
CA ARG A 145 -13.61 -43.98 -1.01
C ARG A 145 -13.84 -43.91 0.50
N PHE A 146 -14.22 -42.74 1.01
CA PHE A 146 -14.95 -42.62 2.27
C PHE A 146 -16.40 -42.29 1.91
N VAL A 147 -17.20 -43.33 1.75
CA VAL A 147 -18.66 -43.23 1.59
C VAL A 147 -19.27 -43.48 2.97
N GLY A 148 -19.46 -42.41 3.73
CA GLY A 148 -20.15 -42.45 5.02
C GLY A 148 -21.54 -41.84 4.88
N GLY A 149 -22.52 -42.67 4.53
CA GLY A 149 -23.94 -42.30 4.62
C GLY A 149 -24.38 -42.15 6.08
N GLY A 150 -25.28 -41.19 6.35
CA GLY A 150 -25.96 -41.10 7.65
C GLY A 150 -26.57 -39.72 7.92
N PHE A 151 -27.87 -39.60 7.70
CA PHE A 151 -28.74 -38.57 8.27
C PHE A 151 -29.33 -39.09 9.58
N GLY A 152 -29.31 -38.26 10.63
CA GLY A 152 -29.89 -38.51 11.95
C GLY A 152 -29.10 -37.76 13.04
N ILE A 153 -29.79 -37.33 14.11
CA ILE A 153 -29.38 -36.82 15.46
C ILE A 153 -27.94 -36.25 15.62
N ALA A 154 -26.91 -36.98 15.16
CA ALA A 154 -25.52 -36.54 14.95
C ALA A 154 -25.33 -35.34 13.97
N GLY A 155 -26.35 -34.96 13.19
CA GLY A 155 -26.26 -33.88 12.20
C GLY A 155 -25.94 -32.48 12.76
N ALA A 156 -26.39 -32.15 13.97
CA ALA A 156 -26.18 -30.82 14.57
C ALA A 156 -24.78 -30.66 15.19
N VAL A 157 -24.27 -31.68 15.89
CA VAL A 157 -22.88 -31.72 16.40
C VAL A 157 -21.89 -31.76 15.23
N LYS A 158 -22.21 -32.54 14.19
CA LYS A 158 -21.50 -32.56 12.92
C LYS A 158 -21.53 -31.20 12.23
N GLY A 159 -22.66 -30.50 12.22
CA GLY A 159 -22.81 -29.17 11.65
C GLY A 159 -22.00 -28.08 12.36
N ILE A 160 -21.95 -28.08 13.70
CA ILE A 160 -21.18 -27.10 14.50
C ILE A 160 -19.67 -27.33 14.37
N ALA A 161 -19.21 -28.58 14.50
CA ALA A 161 -17.81 -28.92 14.36
C ALA A 161 -17.32 -28.74 12.91
N MET A 162 -18.12 -29.14 11.91
CA MET A 162 -17.83 -28.90 10.50
C MET A 162 -17.86 -27.42 10.15
N ALA A 163 -18.83 -26.63 10.60
CA ALA A 163 -18.88 -25.20 10.27
C ALA A 163 -17.73 -24.41 10.92
N GLY A 164 -17.35 -24.75 12.17
CA GLY A 164 -16.17 -24.16 12.82
C GLY A 164 -14.85 -24.53 12.13
N ALA A 165 -14.67 -25.81 11.80
CA ALA A 165 -13.50 -26.30 11.08
C ALA A 165 -13.45 -25.81 9.63
N ALA A 166 -14.60 -25.75 8.96
CA ALA A 166 -14.73 -25.25 7.60
C ALA A 166 -14.50 -23.74 7.55
N ASN A 167 -15.11 -22.92 8.43
CA ASN A 167 -14.89 -21.46 8.43
C ASN A 167 -13.43 -21.10 8.75
N ALA A 168 -12.77 -21.84 9.65
CA ALA A 168 -11.34 -21.66 9.93
C ALA A 168 -10.44 -22.12 8.76
N ALA A 169 -10.77 -23.24 8.10
CA ALA A 169 -10.03 -23.73 6.94
C ALA A 169 -10.23 -22.85 5.69
N TRP A 170 -11.47 -22.42 5.41
CA TRP A 170 -11.82 -21.56 4.27
C TRP A 170 -11.32 -20.12 4.45
N GLY A 171 -11.36 -19.57 5.68
CA GLY A 171 -10.80 -18.26 5.97
C GLY A 171 -9.28 -18.16 5.77
N MET A 172 -8.56 -19.28 5.92
CA MET A 172 -7.10 -19.37 5.70
C MET A 172 -6.70 -19.77 4.27
N ALA A 173 -7.54 -20.51 3.54
CA ALA A 173 -7.25 -20.96 2.17
C ALA A 173 -7.03 -19.81 1.17
N HIS A 174 -7.71 -18.67 1.37
CA HIS A 174 -7.50 -17.46 0.56
C HIS A 174 -6.09 -16.84 0.69
N GLY A 175 -5.35 -17.17 1.75
CA GLY A 175 -3.98 -16.68 1.99
C GLY A 175 -2.88 -17.42 1.22
N LEU A 176 -3.15 -18.63 0.72
CA LEU A 176 -2.15 -19.46 0.02
C LEU A 176 -1.64 -18.84 -1.30
N ARG A 177 -2.35 -17.83 -1.86
CA ARG A 177 -2.08 -17.25 -3.19
C ARG A 177 -1.28 -15.95 -3.19
N ASN A 178 -0.77 -15.48 -2.05
CA ASN A 178 -0.17 -14.15 -1.94
C ASN A 178 1.17 -13.95 -2.69
N ALA A 179 1.74 -14.99 -3.31
CA ALA A 179 3.04 -14.89 -3.99
C ALA A 179 3.19 -15.75 -5.26
N ILE A 180 2.09 -16.10 -5.92
CA ILE A 180 2.11 -16.93 -7.15
C ILE A 180 2.02 -16.03 -8.38
N GLY A 181 3.03 -16.08 -9.25
CA GLY A 181 3.00 -15.46 -10.58
C GLY A 181 3.49 -16.46 -11.63
N SER A 182 3.12 -16.30 -12.90
CA SER A 182 3.52 -17.21 -13.97
C SER A 182 5.05 -17.34 -14.05
N ALA A 183 5.61 -18.50 -13.71
CA ALA A 183 7.05 -18.75 -13.77
C ALA A 183 7.45 -19.35 -15.13
N SER A 184 8.23 -18.62 -15.92
CA SER A 184 8.69 -19.07 -17.25
C SER A 184 10.02 -19.81 -17.24
N THR A 185 10.68 -19.98 -16.08
CA THR A 185 11.99 -20.64 -15.97
C THR A 185 12.10 -21.52 -14.72
N ARG A 186 12.90 -22.59 -14.80
CA ARG A 186 13.17 -23.50 -13.67
C ARG A 186 13.76 -22.81 -12.43
N ALA A 187 14.58 -21.78 -12.62
CA ALA A 187 15.15 -21.02 -11.51
C ALA A 187 14.09 -20.17 -10.79
N ALA A 188 13.16 -19.57 -11.54
CA ALA A 188 12.02 -18.85 -10.98
C ALA A 188 11.06 -19.80 -10.25
N GLN A 189 10.78 -20.97 -10.82
CA GLN A 189 9.97 -22.03 -10.18
C GLN A 189 10.59 -22.47 -8.85
N LYS A 190 11.89 -22.80 -8.82
CA LYS A 190 12.59 -23.20 -7.59
C LYS A 190 12.52 -22.12 -6.49
N LYS A 191 12.64 -20.84 -6.88
CA LYS A 191 12.50 -19.71 -5.95
C LYS A 191 11.06 -19.59 -5.41
N GLN A 192 10.06 -19.74 -6.26
CA GLN A 192 8.65 -19.71 -5.87
C GLN A 192 8.28 -20.88 -4.97
N LEU A 193 8.69 -22.11 -5.30
CA LEU A 193 8.49 -23.29 -4.46
C LEU A 193 9.16 -23.13 -3.09
N SER A 194 10.39 -22.61 -3.05
CA SER A 194 11.08 -22.35 -1.79
C SER A 194 10.39 -21.28 -0.94
N ALA A 195 9.88 -20.21 -1.55
CA ALA A 195 9.11 -19.19 -0.86
C ALA A 195 7.78 -19.76 -0.33
N PHE A 196 7.05 -20.51 -1.16
CA PHE A 196 5.78 -21.15 -0.79
C PHE A 196 5.95 -22.15 0.36
N PHE A 197 6.99 -22.98 0.32
CA PHE A 197 7.27 -23.98 1.35
C PHE A 197 7.62 -23.37 2.71
N ASN A 198 8.42 -22.30 2.69
CA ASN A 198 8.95 -21.66 3.89
C ASN A 198 8.02 -20.58 4.47
N ASP A 199 6.92 -20.28 3.78
CA ASP A 199 5.90 -19.36 4.28
C ASP A 199 5.19 -19.97 5.51
N GLU A 200 5.21 -19.22 6.61
CA GLU A 200 4.60 -19.62 7.86
C GLU A 200 3.07 -19.77 7.74
N GLN A 201 2.41 -18.95 6.92
CA GLN A 201 0.96 -19.02 6.74
C GLN A 201 0.55 -20.32 6.05
N ASN A 202 1.32 -20.76 5.05
CA ASN A 202 1.05 -22.01 4.32
C ASN A 202 1.24 -23.24 5.20
N ARG A 203 2.29 -23.23 6.04
CA ARG A 203 2.49 -24.29 7.03
C ARG A 203 1.40 -24.26 8.11
N ALA A 204 1.04 -23.08 8.62
CA ALA A 204 0.01 -22.90 9.63
C ALA A 204 -1.37 -23.38 9.13
N PHE A 205 -1.69 -23.16 7.85
CA PHE A 205 -2.90 -23.70 7.21
C PHE A 205 -2.99 -25.23 7.32
N LEU A 206 -1.92 -25.94 6.95
CA LEU A 206 -1.87 -27.42 7.04
C LEU A 206 -1.84 -27.91 8.50
N ALA A 207 -1.09 -27.24 9.37
CA ALA A 207 -1.03 -27.54 10.79
C ALA A 207 -2.41 -27.39 11.45
N ASN A 208 -3.17 -26.35 11.10
CA ASN A 208 -4.53 -26.14 11.58
C ASN A 208 -5.46 -27.27 11.10
N ALA A 209 -5.31 -27.77 9.88
CA ALA A 209 -6.05 -28.94 9.43
C ALA A 209 -5.75 -30.17 10.31
N ILE A 210 -4.47 -30.47 10.60
CA ILE A 210 -4.11 -31.54 11.53
C ILE A 210 -4.73 -31.32 12.92
N HIS A 211 -4.62 -30.11 13.47
CA HIS A 211 -5.22 -29.75 14.75
C HIS A 211 -6.72 -30.06 14.77
N LEU A 212 -7.48 -29.63 13.76
CA LEU A 212 -8.93 -29.83 13.68
C LEU A 212 -9.30 -31.32 13.55
N ASN A 213 -8.58 -32.08 12.71
CA ASN A 213 -8.83 -33.51 12.53
C ASN A 213 -8.55 -34.30 13.81
N VAL A 214 -7.47 -33.98 14.52
CA VAL A 214 -7.11 -34.64 15.79
C VAL A 214 -8.03 -34.20 16.91
N LYS A 215 -8.41 -32.92 16.96
CA LYS A 215 -9.42 -32.41 17.89
C LYS A 215 -10.74 -33.14 17.69
N ALA A 216 -11.13 -33.50 16.47
CA ALA A 216 -12.38 -34.26 16.23
C ALA A 216 -12.40 -35.66 16.87
N VAL A 217 -11.26 -36.24 17.28
CA VAL A 217 -11.23 -37.56 17.94
C VAL A 217 -12.09 -37.58 19.21
N HIS A 218 -12.05 -36.54 20.04
CA HIS A 218 -12.89 -36.52 21.25
C HIS A 218 -14.38 -36.43 20.93
N VAL A 219 -14.74 -35.80 19.81
CA VAL A 219 -16.12 -35.73 19.32
C VAL A 219 -16.57 -37.11 18.83
N ALA A 220 -15.71 -37.82 18.10
CA ALA A 220 -15.99 -39.18 17.64
C ALA A 220 -16.09 -40.18 18.81
N VAL A 221 -15.25 -40.06 19.84
CA VAL A 221 -15.35 -40.84 21.09
C VAL A 221 -16.68 -40.58 21.78
N PHE A 222 -17.06 -39.30 21.92
CA PHE A 222 -18.33 -38.93 22.50
C PHE A 222 -19.52 -39.46 21.68
N GLU A 223 -19.50 -39.29 20.36
CA GLU A 223 -20.55 -39.79 19.47
C GLU A 223 -20.70 -41.33 19.55
N PHE A 224 -19.58 -42.05 19.68
CA PHE A 224 -19.61 -43.50 19.94
C PHE A 224 -20.33 -43.82 21.26
N ILE A 225 -19.99 -43.11 22.34
CA ILE A 225 -20.61 -43.32 23.65
C ILE A 225 -22.12 -43.08 23.59
N VAL A 226 -22.56 -41.97 22.98
CA VAL A 226 -23.97 -41.62 22.86
C VAL A 226 -24.76 -42.67 22.08
N LYS A 227 -24.21 -43.19 20.97
CA LYS A 227 -24.92 -44.15 20.11
C LYS A 227 -24.93 -45.59 20.63
N ASN A 228 -23.99 -45.95 21.50
CA ASN A 228 -23.79 -47.34 21.97
C ASN A 228 -23.99 -47.47 23.49
N ALA A 229 -24.68 -46.51 24.09
CA ALA A 229 -24.82 -46.37 25.53
C ALA A 229 -25.58 -47.52 26.23
N ASP A 230 -26.43 -48.24 25.52
CA ASP A 230 -27.22 -49.33 26.12
C ASP A 230 -26.37 -50.57 26.49
N GLY A 231 -25.08 -50.61 26.14
CA GLY A 231 -24.21 -51.78 26.39
C GLY A 231 -22.80 -51.53 26.94
N CYS A 232 -22.28 -50.29 26.91
CA CYS A 232 -20.87 -50.03 27.30
C CYS A 232 -20.66 -48.89 28.33
N MET A 233 -21.50 -47.84 28.34
CA MET A 233 -21.42 -46.73 29.32
C MET A 233 -22.79 -46.03 29.45
N PRO A 234 -23.16 -45.44 30.60
CA PRO A 234 -24.44 -44.75 30.76
C PRO A 234 -24.65 -43.68 29.66
N ALA A 235 -25.83 -43.70 29.06
CA ALA A 235 -26.21 -42.83 27.95
C ALA A 235 -26.17 -41.36 28.34
N PHE A 236 -25.31 -40.62 27.67
CA PHE A 236 -25.34 -39.18 27.68
C PHE A 236 -26.24 -38.74 26.52
N LEU A 237 -27.36 -38.09 26.80
CA LEU A 237 -28.16 -37.43 25.76
C LEU A 237 -27.86 -35.93 25.78
N ALA A 238 -27.31 -35.41 24.69
CA ALA A 238 -27.34 -33.97 24.45
C ALA A 238 -28.76 -33.58 24.04
N ASP A 239 -29.32 -32.53 24.66
CA ASP A 239 -30.60 -31.95 24.24
C ASP A 239 -30.42 -31.27 22.87
N LEU A 240 -30.83 -31.96 21.81
CA LEU A 240 -30.68 -31.45 20.44
C LEU A 240 -31.55 -30.22 20.16
N ASP A 241 -32.74 -30.16 20.76
CA ASP A 241 -33.63 -29.02 20.58
C ASP A 241 -32.99 -27.75 21.13
N LEU A 242 -32.29 -27.88 22.27
CA LEU A 242 -31.47 -26.81 22.84
C LEU A 242 -30.31 -26.40 21.91
N VAL A 243 -29.58 -27.35 21.32
CA VAL A 243 -28.46 -27.06 20.40
C VAL A 243 -28.94 -26.27 19.18
N GLU A 244 -30.00 -26.74 18.52
CA GLU A 244 -30.53 -26.09 17.32
C GLU A 244 -31.14 -24.72 17.64
N ARG A 245 -31.85 -24.62 18.77
CA ARG A 245 -32.40 -23.35 19.23
C ARG A 245 -31.30 -22.35 19.54
N ALA A 246 -30.23 -22.76 20.22
CA ALA A 246 -29.05 -21.94 20.48
C ALA A 246 -28.40 -21.41 19.19
N VAL A 247 -28.27 -22.23 18.14
CA VAL A 247 -27.73 -21.80 16.83
C VAL A 247 -28.63 -20.73 16.18
N ARG A 248 -29.95 -20.92 16.21
CA ARG A 248 -30.91 -19.92 15.69
C ARG A 248 -30.85 -18.61 16.48
N LEU A 249 -30.79 -18.69 17.81
CA LEU A 249 -30.66 -17.53 18.70
C LEU A 249 -29.35 -16.79 18.44
N GLN A 250 -28.23 -17.50 18.34
CA GLN A 250 -26.92 -16.93 18.02
C GLN A 250 -26.95 -16.16 16.70
N ARG A 251 -27.48 -16.77 15.63
CA ARG A 251 -27.59 -16.11 14.32
C ARG A 251 -28.47 -14.87 14.38
N ASN A 252 -29.63 -14.95 15.02
CA ASN A 252 -30.53 -13.80 15.13
C ASN A 252 -29.92 -12.66 15.99
N LEU A 253 -29.12 -13.00 17.00
CA LEU A 253 -28.38 -12.01 17.79
C LEU A 253 -27.28 -11.35 16.97
N MET A 254 -26.50 -12.13 16.21
CA MET A 254 -25.46 -11.62 15.31
C MET A 254 -26.02 -10.77 14.16
N ASP A 255 -27.18 -11.15 13.60
CA ASP A 255 -27.90 -10.42 12.55
C ASP A 255 -28.57 -9.13 13.08
N GLY A 256 -28.49 -8.84 14.40
CA GLY A 256 -29.14 -7.68 15.02
C GLY A 256 -30.66 -7.77 15.11
N LYS A 257 -31.25 -8.95 14.92
CA LYS A 257 -32.71 -9.18 15.01
C LYS A 257 -33.19 -9.29 16.46
N ILE A 258 -32.30 -9.62 17.38
CA ILE A 258 -32.56 -9.59 18.81
C ILE A 258 -31.97 -8.27 19.36
N PRO A 259 -32.77 -7.40 20.00
CA PRO A 259 -32.25 -6.17 20.58
C PRO A 259 -31.30 -6.49 21.74
N VAL A 260 -30.27 -5.66 21.93
CA VAL A 260 -29.28 -5.83 23.02
C VAL A 260 -29.93 -5.92 24.40
N SER A 261 -31.05 -5.22 24.61
CA SER A 261 -31.81 -5.29 25.87
C SER A 261 -32.38 -6.67 26.19
N ALA A 262 -32.59 -7.52 25.19
CA ALA A 262 -33.04 -8.91 25.35
C ALA A 262 -31.89 -9.92 25.32
N ALA A 263 -30.65 -9.46 25.11
CA ALA A 263 -29.50 -10.36 24.99
C ALA A 263 -29.23 -11.13 26.29
N ALA A 264 -29.42 -10.50 27.46
CA ALA A 264 -29.21 -11.13 28.76
C ALA A 264 -30.11 -12.34 29.02
N ASP A 265 -31.27 -12.42 28.34
CA ASP A 265 -32.23 -13.51 28.48
C ASP A 265 -31.93 -14.69 27.54
N VAL A 266 -31.28 -14.43 26.39
CA VAL A 266 -31.04 -15.46 25.35
C VAL A 266 -29.60 -15.97 25.34
N VAL A 267 -28.63 -15.17 25.79
CA VAL A 267 -27.21 -15.55 25.82
C VAL A 267 -26.95 -16.79 26.69
N PRO A 268 -27.58 -16.97 27.86
CA PRO A 268 -27.42 -18.21 28.63
C PRO A 268 -27.75 -19.45 27.79
N GLU A 269 -28.87 -19.44 27.08
CA GLU A 269 -29.29 -20.55 26.22
C GLU A 269 -28.36 -20.76 25.02
N ILE A 270 -27.87 -19.66 24.42
CA ILE A 270 -26.82 -19.73 23.39
C ILE A 270 -25.62 -20.47 23.96
N LEU A 271 -25.13 -20.12 25.14
CA LEU A 271 -23.98 -20.78 25.77
C LEU A 271 -24.29 -22.23 26.14
N GLU A 272 -25.48 -22.53 26.64
CA GLU A 272 -25.88 -23.89 27.03
C GLU A 272 -25.97 -24.87 25.87
N GLY A 273 -26.33 -24.41 24.67
CA GLY A 273 -26.36 -25.25 23.48
C GLY A 273 -24.97 -25.74 23.03
N ASN A 274 -23.88 -25.09 23.47
CA ASN A 274 -22.51 -25.60 23.33
C ASN A 274 -21.57 -24.78 24.23
N PRO A 275 -21.39 -25.16 25.50
CA PRO A 275 -20.61 -24.36 26.45
C PRO A 275 -19.09 -24.47 26.25
N TYR A 276 -18.66 -25.16 25.19
CA TYR A 276 -17.26 -25.36 24.84
C TYR A 276 -16.86 -24.65 23.54
N ASP A 277 -17.76 -23.84 22.97
CA ASP A 277 -17.51 -22.99 21.82
C ASP A 277 -17.07 -21.58 22.24
N ASP A 278 -15.77 -21.31 22.14
CA ASP A 278 -15.16 -20.02 22.46
C ASP A 278 -15.86 -18.84 21.77
N ASN A 279 -16.41 -19.02 20.56
CA ASN A 279 -17.08 -17.94 19.84
C ASN A 279 -18.36 -17.47 20.55
N ARG A 280 -19.04 -18.36 21.28
CA ARG A 280 -20.24 -18.00 22.05
C ARG A 280 -19.87 -17.15 23.26
N TYR A 281 -18.74 -17.42 23.90
CA TYR A 281 -18.20 -16.55 24.96
C TYR A 281 -17.76 -15.20 24.42
N ARG A 282 -17.09 -15.16 23.27
CA ARG A 282 -16.71 -13.89 22.61
C ARG A 282 -17.94 -13.07 22.22
N LEU A 283 -19.00 -13.71 21.73
CA LEU A 283 -20.29 -13.05 21.46
C LEU A 283 -20.93 -12.52 22.75
N ALA A 284 -20.91 -13.30 23.82
CA ALA A 284 -21.43 -12.86 25.11
C ALA A 284 -20.67 -11.63 25.64
N LEU A 285 -19.32 -11.65 25.59
CA LEU A 285 -18.48 -10.51 25.96
C LEU A 285 -18.73 -9.28 25.08
N SER A 286 -18.94 -9.47 23.77
CA SER A 286 -19.16 -8.34 22.86
C SER A 286 -20.49 -7.65 23.12
N VAL A 287 -21.55 -8.40 23.41
CA VAL A 287 -22.91 -7.88 23.59
C VAL A 287 -23.19 -7.43 25.03
N LEU A 288 -22.79 -8.21 26.02
CA LEU A 288 -23.15 -8.01 27.44
C LEU A 288 -21.97 -7.60 28.33
N GLY A 289 -20.74 -7.93 27.93
CA GLY A 289 -19.59 -7.82 28.82
C GLY A 289 -19.59 -8.89 29.91
N ASP A 290 -18.90 -8.63 31.02
CA ASP A 290 -18.87 -9.51 32.19
C ASP A 290 -18.47 -8.75 33.47
N PRO A 291 -19.17 -7.66 33.85
CA PRO A 291 -18.79 -6.81 34.98
C PRO A 291 -18.82 -7.54 36.33
N ASP A 292 -19.71 -8.53 36.46
CA ASP A 292 -19.93 -9.30 37.70
C ASP A 292 -19.18 -10.65 37.72
N HIS A 293 -18.36 -10.93 36.70
CA HIS A 293 -17.60 -12.18 36.52
C HIS A 293 -18.47 -13.45 36.38
N GLU A 294 -19.76 -13.32 36.06
CA GLU A 294 -20.68 -14.45 35.91
C GLU A 294 -20.32 -15.31 34.69
N LEU A 295 -19.95 -14.69 33.57
CA LEU A 295 -19.51 -15.39 32.37
C LEU A 295 -18.18 -16.09 32.62
N GLU A 296 -17.24 -15.45 33.32
CA GLU A 296 -15.97 -16.05 33.72
C GLU A 296 -16.19 -17.26 34.65
N CYS A 297 -17.09 -17.16 35.62
CA CYS A 297 -17.47 -18.28 36.49
C CYS A 297 -18.04 -19.45 35.67
N TYR A 298 -18.96 -19.16 34.75
CA TYR A 298 -19.57 -20.16 33.88
C TYR A 298 -18.54 -20.81 32.94
N GLY A 299 -17.67 -20.03 32.32
CA GLY A 299 -16.60 -20.53 31.46
C GLY A 299 -15.62 -21.42 32.22
N LEU A 300 -15.24 -21.03 33.44
CA LEU A 300 -14.43 -21.88 34.30
C LEU A 300 -15.12 -23.23 34.57
N SER A 301 -16.43 -23.29 34.80
CA SER A 301 -17.11 -24.60 34.99
C SER A 301 -16.94 -25.55 33.77
N HIS A 302 -16.65 -25.02 32.58
CA HIS A 302 -16.45 -25.75 31.33
C HIS A 302 -14.99 -25.78 30.82
N ASP A 303 -14.02 -25.36 31.65
CA ASP A 303 -12.59 -25.21 31.30
C ASP A 303 -12.32 -24.24 30.15
N ILE A 304 -13.10 -23.16 30.08
CA ILE A 304 -12.89 -22.04 29.16
C ILE A 304 -12.26 -20.88 29.92
N ASP A 305 -11.11 -20.38 29.43
CA ASP A 305 -10.39 -19.25 30.03
C ASP A 305 -10.94 -17.91 29.52
N VAL A 306 -12.09 -17.51 30.06
CA VAL A 306 -12.75 -16.24 29.68
C VAL A 306 -11.89 -15.03 30.07
N LEU A 307 -11.06 -15.13 31.11
CA LEU A 307 -10.14 -14.05 31.49
C LEU A 307 -9.15 -13.76 30.37
N ASP A 308 -8.52 -14.79 29.79
CA ASP A 308 -7.65 -14.60 28.63
C ASP A 308 -8.43 -13.94 27.47
N MET A 309 -9.65 -14.38 27.18
CA MET A 309 -10.48 -13.77 26.13
C MET A 309 -10.73 -12.27 26.37
N LYS A 310 -11.04 -11.87 27.61
CA LYS A 310 -11.21 -10.45 28.00
C LYS A 310 -9.93 -9.66 27.76
N LEU A 311 -8.79 -10.19 28.18
CA LEU A 311 -7.48 -9.54 28.05
C LEU A 311 -7.04 -9.43 26.58
N GLN A 312 -7.31 -10.45 25.75
CA GLN A 312 -7.07 -10.38 24.31
C GLN A 312 -7.94 -9.32 23.62
N GLN A 313 -9.20 -9.20 24.03
CA GLN A 313 -10.09 -8.14 23.53
C GLN A 313 -9.56 -6.76 23.89
N ILE A 314 -9.16 -6.53 25.15
CA ILE A 314 -8.53 -5.28 25.57
C ILE A 314 -7.28 -4.97 24.74
N LYS A 315 -6.39 -5.95 24.57
CA LYS A 315 -5.18 -5.77 23.75
C LYS A 315 -5.52 -5.38 22.32
N THR A 316 -6.54 -5.99 21.73
CA THR A 316 -6.95 -5.73 20.34
C THR A 316 -7.54 -4.34 20.17
N GLU A 317 -8.34 -3.87 21.13
CA GLU A 317 -8.96 -2.54 21.05
C GLU A 317 -8.00 -1.40 21.45
N ILE A 318 -7.11 -1.63 22.42
CA ILE A 318 -6.27 -0.57 22.99
C ILE A 318 -4.91 -0.44 22.30
N ASN A 319 -4.28 -1.53 21.86
CA ASN A 319 -2.94 -1.45 21.25
C ASN A 319 -2.87 -0.53 20.00
N PRO A 320 -3.86 -0.53 19.09
CA PRO A 320 -3.84 0.37 17.93
C PRO A 320 -3.76 1.86 18.29
N LEU A 321 -4.26 2.26 19.46
CA LEU A 321 -4.24 3.65 19.91
C LEU A 321 -2.81 4.20 20.04
N PHE A 322 -1.85 3.36 20.46
CA PHE A 322 -0.44 3.78 20.61
C PHE A 322 0.25 4.13 19.28
N SER A 323 -0.32 3.68 18.16
CA SER A 323 0.16 3.96 16.80
C SER A 323 -0.63 5.07 16.11
N ALA A 324 -1.64 5.65 16.77
CA ALA A 324 -2.42 6.74 16.21
C ALA A 324 -1.55 7.99 15.99
N PRO A 325 -1.72 8.73 14.86
CA PRO A 325 -0.97 9.96 14.62
C PRO A 325 -1.14 11.02 15.71
N GLN A 326 -2.32 11.04 16.35
CA GLN A 326 -2.66 11.95 17.44
C GLN A 326 -3.10 11.12 18.65
N PHE A 327 -2.12 10.64 19.42
CA PHE A 327 -2.40 9.89 20.65
C PHE A 327 -2.95 10.83 21.72
N SER A 328 -4.16 10.56 22.23
CA SER A 328 -4.74 11.25 23.38
C SER A 328 -4.70 10.33 24.61
N PRO A 329 -3.88 10.64 25.63
CA PRO A 329 -3.80 9.83 26.85
C PRO A 329 -5.13 9.78 27.60
N ALA A 330 -5.86 10.89 27.62
CA ALA A 330 -7.17 10.98 28.27
C ALA A 330 -8.20 10.08 27.60
N ALA A 331 -8.31 10.14 26.26
CA ALA A 331 -9.24 9.30 25.52
C ALA A 331 -8.87 7.81 25.60
N ALA A 332 -7.58 7.48 25.53
CA ALA A 332 -7.11 6.10 25.70
C ALA A 332 -7.40 5.57 27.11
N THR A 333 -7.22 6.40 28.15
CA THR A 333 -7.55 6.07 29.53
C THR A 333 -9.05 5.82 29.68
N GLU A 334 -9.89 6.73 29.19
CA GLU A 334 -11.34 6.59 29.23
C GLU A 334 -11.80 5.31 28.54
N GLN A 335 -11.27 5.02 27.35
CA GLN A 335 -11.59 3.82 26.58
C GLN A 335 -11.14 2.53 27.30
N LEU A 336 -9.91 2.49 27.83
CA LEU A 336 -9.42 1.34 28.59
C LEU A 336 -10.24 1.11 29.86
N THR A 337 -10.53 2.17 30.62
CA THR A 337 -11.34 2.08 31.84
C THR A 337 -12.77 1.61 31.54
N ALA A 338 -13.42 2.17 30.52
CA ALA A 338 -14.77 1.77 30.13
C ALA A 338 -14.81 0.30 29.68
N LEU A 339 -13.86 -0.12 28.85
CA LEU A 339 -13.77 -1.49 28.37
C LEU A 339 -13.46 -2.48 29.51
N ALA A 340 -12.47 -2.17 30.35
CA ALA A 340 -12.07 -3.03 31.46
C ALA A 340 -13.17 -3.12 32.53
N THR A 341 -13.94 -2.04 32.75
CA THR A 341 -15.11 -2.08 33.64
C THR A 341 -16.20 -2.98 33.06
N ARG A 342 -16.53 -2.81 31.77
CA ARG A 342 -17.53 -3.62 31.07
C ARG A 342 -17.17 -5.11 31.07
N LEU A 343 -15.89 -5.46 31.02
CA LEU A 343 -15.39 -6.84 31.01
C LEU A 343 -15.08 -7.39 32.42
N GLY A 344 -15.19 -6.58 33.47
CA GLY A 344 -14.88 -7.00 34.84
C GLY A 344 -13.39 -7.26 35.07
N CYS A 345 -12.49 -6.48 34.49
CA CYS A 345 -11.04 -6.66 34.63
C CYS A 345 -10.28 -5.37 34.96
N LEU A 346 -10.98 -4.34 35.47
CA LEU A 346 -10.39 -3.03 35.80
C LEU A 346 -9.15 -3.10 36.71
N TYR A 347 -9.11 -4.09 37.61
CA TYR A 347 -8.01 -4.28 38.57
C TYR A 347 -7.05 -5.42 38.19
N ASP A 348 -7.07 -5.86 36.94
CA ASP A 348 -6.12 -6.87 36.45
C ASP A 348 -4.73 -6.25 36.20
N ASP A 349 -3.68 -7.01 36.48
CA ASP A 349 -2.29 -6.55 36.35
C ASP A 349 -1.95 -6.16 34.90
N GLU A 350 -2.52 -6.83 33.90
CA GLU A 350 -2.31 -6.47 32.49
C GLU A 350 -3.00 -5.15 32.12
N VAL A 351 -4.16 -4.86 32.71
CA VAL A 351 -4.87 -3.59 32.54
C VAL A 351 -4.09 -2.46 33.22
N ALA A 352 -3.55 -2.70 34.42
CA ALA A 352 -2.68 -1.76 35.11
C ALA A 352 -1.41 -1.44 34.31
N ALA A 353 -0.78 -2.45 33.70
CA ALA A 353 0.38 -2.26 32.83
C ALA A 353 0.04 -1.46 31.56
N LEU A 354 -1.13 -1.68 30.96
CA LEU A 354 -1.60 -0.85 29.84
C LEU A 354 -1.87 0.60 30.27
N MET A 355 -2.42 0.80 31.46
CA MET A 355 -2.65 2.13 32.02
C MET A 355 -1.31 2.88 32.23
N GLU A 356 -0.31 2.22 32.78
CA GLU A 356 1.04 2.79 32.93
C GLU A 356 1.65 3.12 31.56
N LYS A 357 1.47 2.24 30.57
CA LYS A 357 1.95 2.48 29.20
C LYS A 357 1.27 3.69 28.54
N ILE A 358 -0.04 3.89 28.77
CA ILE A 358 -0.78 5.07 28.31
C ILE A 358 -0.19 6.33 28.93
N ASP A 359 0.02 6.33 30.25
CA ASP A 359 0.60 7.45 30.98
C ASP A 359 2.02 7.77 30.50
N GLN A 360 2.91 6.78 30.42
CA GLN A 360 4.28 6.96 29.91
C GLN A 360 4.28 7.54 28.50
N LYS A 361 3.46 6.99 27.59
CA LYS A 361 3.34 7.50 26.22
C LYS A 361 2.82 8.94 26.21
N GLY A 362 1.84 9.25 27.05
CA GLY A 362 1.24 10.57 27.19
C GLY A 362 2.17 11.63 27.78
N ARG A 363 3.19 11.20 28.51
CA ARG A 363 4.24 12.08 29.04
C ARG A 363 5.50 12.10 28.18
N THR A 364 5.51 11.46 27.01
CA THR A 364 6.70 11.37 26.15
C THR A 364 6.66 12.38 25.01
N LEU A 365 7.68 13.24 24.91
CA LEU A 365 7.91 14.16 23.80
C LEU A 365 9.37 14.11 23.37
N ASP A 366 9.64 13.96 22.08
CA ASP A 366 10.99 13.89 21.50
C ASP A 366 11.94 12.91 22.23
N LYS A 367 11.40 11.75 22.63
CA LYS A 367 12.07 10.67 23.40
C LYS A 367 12.42 11.03 24.85
N HIS A 368 11.90 12.14 25.37
CA HIS A 368 12.01 12.51 26.78
C HIS A 368 10.67 12.30 27.50
N ILE A 369 10.71 11.76 28.72
CA ILE A 369 9.53 11.52 29.56
C ILE A 369 9.44 12.61 30.63
N TYR A 370 8.36 13.38 30.60
CA TYR A 370 8.09 14.49 31.54
C TYR A 370 7.41 13.97 32.81
N ALA A 371 7.42 14.74 33.90
CA ALA A 371 6.86 14.25 35.17
C ALA A 371 5.33 14.13 35.09
N THR A 372 4.68 15.04 34.37
CA THR A 372 3.22 15.06 34.18
C THR A 372 2.83 15.28 32.71
N VAL A 373 1.57 14.96 32.38
CA VAL A 373 1.00 15.25 31.05
C VAL A 373 0.95 16.77 30.80
N ASP A 374 0.66 17.56 31.84
CA ASP A 374 0.62 19.03 31.74
C ASP A 374 1.99 19.63 31.42
N GLU A 375 3.05 19.11 32.06
CA GLU A 375 4.43 19.50 31.74
C GLU A 375 4.82 19.12 30.31
N MET A 376 4.44 17.92 29.85
CA MET A 376 4.66 17.50 28.47
C MET A 376 3.95 18.44 27.49
N GLN A 377 2.68 18.78 27.73
CA GLN A 377 1.92 19.71 26.88
C GLN A 377 2.51 21.12 26.89
N GLN A 378 3.03 21.58 28.03
CA GLN A 378 3.77 22.83 28.10
C GLN A 378 5.03 22.76 27.23
N ALA A 379 5.81 21.69 27.37
CA ALA A 379 7.01 21.47 26.57
C ALA A 379 6.70 21.40 25.06
N GLU A 380 5.56 20.82 24.68
CA GLU A 380 5.11 20.79 23.29
C GLU A 380 4.81 22.21 22.76
N ARG A 381 4.09 23.03 23.52
CA ARG A 381 3.85 24.44 23.15
C ARG A 381 5.14 25.24 23.04
N GLU A 382 6.10 25.00 23.92
CA GLU A 382 7.42 25.64 23.90
C GLU A 382 8.23 25.20 22.67
N ARG A 383 8.26 23.90 22.36
CA ARG A 383 8.88 23.34 21.14
C ARG A 383 8.34 24.00 19.89
N ASP A 384 7.02 24.09 19.77
CA ASP A 384 6.37 24.64 18.58
C ASP A 384 6.69 26.13 18.41
N ARG A 385 6.62 26.92 19.50
CA ARG A 385 7.05 28.33 19.48
C ARG A 385 8.51 28.51 19.06
N LEU A 386 9.41 27.66 19.56
CA LEU A 386 10.83 27.71 19.22
C LEU A 386 11.07 27.32 17.75
N ARG A 387 10.36 26.29 17.25
CA ARG A 387 10.43 25.89 15.84
C ARG A 387 9.85 26.95 14.90
N ASP A 388 8.76 27.59 15.29
CA ASP A 388 8.19 28.71 14.55
C ASP A 388 9.16 29.88 14.47
N ALA A 389 9.82 30.23 15.58
CA ALA A 389 10.86 31.25 15.59
C ALA A 389 12.04 30.90 14.66
N LEU A 390 12.47 29.63 14.65
CA LEU A 390 13.52 29.14 13.75
C LEU A 390 13.08 29.17 12.26
N GLY A 391 11.82 28.86 11.98
CA GLY A 391 11.24 28.86 10.64
C GLY A 391 11.00 30.25 10.08
N ALA A 392 10.59 31.21 10.92
CA ALA A 392 10.16 32.55 10.54
C ALA A 392 11.25 33.64 10.65
N VAL A 393 12.53 33.25 10.63
CA VAL A 393 13.66 34.19 10.68
C VAL A 393 13.57 35.22 9.55
N GLY A 394 13.45 36.49 9.91
CA GLY A 394 13.37 37.62 8.98
C GLY A 394 14.69 38.01 8.33
N SER A 395 14.68 39.07 7.52
CA SER A 395 15.88 39.60 6.86
C SER A 395 16.68 40.59 7.72
N ASP A 396 16.03 41.21 8.71
CA ASP A 396 16.67 42.16 9.63
C ASP A 396 17.40 41.40 10.74
N LEU A 397 18.74 41.36 10.65
CA LEU A 397 19.55 40.64 11.62
C LEU A 397 19.47 41.25 13.03
N GLY A 398 19.35 42.58 13.14
CA GLY A 398 19.31 43.25 14.43
C GLY A 398 18.08 42.86 15.22
N GLU A 399 16.91 42.87 14.56
CA GLU A 399 15.66 42.42 15.17
C GLU A 399 15.73 40.93 15.59
N GLU A 400 16.28 40.07 14.74
CA GLU A 400 16.39 38.64 15.03
C GLU A 400 17.38 38.34 16.17
N GLN A 401 18.47 39.10 16.29
CA GLN A 401 19.40 38.98 17.42
C GLN A 401 18.76 39.38 18.75
N VAL A 402 17.89 40.40 18.76
CA VAL A 402 17.10 40.78 19.95
C VAL A 402 16.12 39.66 20.32
N LYS A 403 15.42 39.09 19.34
CA LYS A 403 14.53 37.93 19.57
C LYS A 403 15.29 36.76 20.17
N LEU A 404 16.45 36.41 19.61
CA LEU A 404 17.30 35.32 20.12
C LEU A 404 17.78 35.58 21.55
N ALA A 405 18.18 36.80 21.90
CA ALA A 405 18.54 37.15 23.27
C ALA A 405 17.36 36.97 24.23
N GLY A 406 16.15 37.37 23.81
CA GLY A 406 14.92 37.15 24.56
C GLY A 406 14.58 35.67 24.77
N LEU A 407 14.84 34.82 23.76
CA LEU A 407 14.66 33.37 23.88
C LEU A 407 15.69 32.73 24.81
N LYS A 408 16.96 33.16 24.79
CA LYS A 408 18.02 32.65 25.68
C LYS A 408 17.81 32.99 27.15
N ALA A 409 17.11 34.09 27.44
CA ALA A 409 16.84 34.53 28.81
C ALA A 409 15.68 33.77 29.49
N GLN A 410 14.90 33.01 28.73
CA GLN A 410 13.77 32.24 29.25
C GLN A 410 14.21 30.86 29.76
N SER A 411 13.51 30.37 30.78
CA SER A 411 13.60 28.98 31.21
C SER A 411 12.52 28.17 30.50
N TYR A 412 12.88 26.99 30.01
CA TYR A 412 11.98 26.09 29.29
C TYR A 412 11.81 24.78 30.06
N VAL A 413 10.60 24.26 30.04
CA VAL A 413 10.31 22.88 30.43
C VAL A 413 10.77 21.94 29.32
N TYR A 414 10.68 22.37 28.05
CA TYR A 414 11.12 21.57 26.90
C TYR A 414 12.63 21.32 26.89
N HIS A 415 13.03 20.06 27.06
CA HIS A 415 14.43 19.63 27.12
C HIS A 415 15.23 19.87 25.83
N GLY A 416 14.57 20.01 24.68
CA GLY A 416 15.22 20.28 23.40
C GLY A 416 15.43 21.77 23.09
N ALA A 417 15.09 22.68 24.03
CA ALA A 417 15.12 24.12 23.78
C ALA A 417 16.51 24.62 23.37
N ASP A 418 17.56 24.22 24.11
CA ASP A 418 18.94 24.63 23.85
C ASP A 418 19.43 24.23 22.44
N ALA A 419 18.96 23.09 21.92
CA ALA A 419 19.32 22.63 20.59
C ALA A 419 18.72 23.54 19.51
N ILE A 420 17.44 23.91 19.63
CA ILE A 420 16.77 24.80 18.69
C ILE A 420 17.34 26.22 18.78
N ILE A 421 17.60 26.71 20.00
CA ILE A 421 18.21 28.02 20.23
C ILE A 421 19.61 28.09 19.61
N ARG A 422 20.39 27.01 19.71
CA ARG A 422 21.70 26.91 19.05
C ARG A 422 21.58 26.90 17.53
N GLU A 423 20.61 26.16 16.98
CA GLU A 423 20.36 26.16 15.54
C GLU A 423 19.96 27.55 15.02
N LEU A 424 19.13 28.27 15.79
CA LEU A 424 18.77 29.65 15.47
C LEU A 424 20.00 30.57 15.52
N GLN A 425 20.85 30.45 16.55
CA GLN A 425 22.12 31.18 16.64
C GLN A 425 23.00 30.93 15.41
N ASP A 426 23.22 29.67 15.04
CA ASP A 426 24.07 29.31 13.90
C ASP A 426 23.51 29.89 12.58
N LYS A 427 22.18 29.93 12.43
CA LYS A 427 21.51 30.54 11.29
C LYS A 427 21.73 32.05 11.23
N LEU A 428 21.64 32.74 12.38
CA LEU A 428 21.92 34.18 12.46
C LEU A 428 23.41 34.50 12.24
N ASP A 429 24.31 33.67 12.76
CA ASP A 429 25.76 33.83 12.55
C ASP A 429 26.12 33.63 11.07
N ALA A 430 25.48 32.68 10.39
CA ALA A 430 25.63 32.49 8.95
C ALA A 430 25.06 33.67 8.14
N MET A 431 23.96 34.27 8.60
CA MET A 431 23.40 35.50 8.00
C MET A 431 24.34 36.68 8.18
N ASP A 432 24.85 36.90 9.39
CA ASP A 432 25.84 37.94 9.69
C ASP A 432 27.07 37.79 8.81
N MET A 433 27.64 36.58 8.73
CA MET A 433 28.79 36.29 7.88
C MET A 433 28.49 36.61 6.42
N LYS A 434 27.29 36.27 5.89
CA LYS A 434 26.89 36.62 4.52
C LYS A 434 26.80 38.14 4.32
N GLN A 435 26.24 38.87 5.28
CA GLN A 435 26.11 40.33 5.20
C GLN A 435 27.47 41.03 5.29
N ARG A 436 28.41 40.49 6.07
CA ARG A 436 29.79 40.95 6.17
C ARG A 436 30.70 40.47 5.04
N LYS A 437 30.28 39.49 4.23
CA LYS A 437 31.05 39.03 3.09
C LYS A 437 30.81 39.92 1.88
N PHE A 438 31.89 40.45 1.32
CA PHE A 438 31.86 41.17 0.07
C PHE A 438 33.16 40.91 -0.70
N ASP A 439 33.02 40.53 -1.98
CA ASP A 439 34.12 40.29 -2.91
C ASP A 439 35.18 39.29 -2.42
N GLY A 440 34.72 38.17 -1.86
CA GLY A 440 35.60 37.11 -1.34
C GLY A 440 36.20 37.39 0.05
N HIS A 441 36.02 38.59 0.60
CA HIS A 441 36.52 38.97 1.93
C HIS A 441 35.38 39.13 2.95
N VAL A 442 35.65 38.78 4.20
CA VAL A 442 34.73 38.98 5.32
C VAL A 442 35.24 40.17 6.13
N TYR A 443 34.44 41.22 6.22
CA TYR A 443 34.77 42.44 6.96
C TYR A 443 34.47 42.27 8.46
N SER A 444 35.05 43.14 9.30
CA SER A 444 34.87 43.06 10.76
C SER A 444 33.44 43.39 11.19
N SER A 445 32.75 44.24 10.43
CA SER A 445 31.35 44.62 10.67
C SER A 445 30.54 44.75 9.38
N GLN A 446 29.21 44.79 9.51
CA GLN A 446 28.31 45.01 8.38
C GLN A 446 28.44 46.42 7.81
N ALA A 447 28.62 47.41 8.69
CA ALA A 447 28.89 48.78 8.31
C ALA A 447 30.17 48.88 7.46
N GLU A 448 31.22 48.15 7.85
CA GLU A 448 32.48 48.09 7.11
C GLU A 448 32.31 47.40 5.75
N ALA A 449 31.57 46.27 5.68
CA ALA A 449 31.25 45.63 4.40
C ALA A 449 30.41 46.55 3.48
N GLN A 450 29.50 47.33 4.04
CA GLN A 450 28.71 48.30 3.30
C GLN A 450 29.54 49.49 2.84
N GLN A 451 30.49 49.94 3.66
CA GLN A 451 31.47 50.93 3.27
C GLN A 451 32.32 50.41 2.11
N ALA A 452 32.82 49.18 2.18
CA ALA A 452 33.57 48.58 1.08
C ALA A 452 32.76 48.46 -0.23
N ARG A 453 31.45 48.17 -0.15
CA ARG A 453 30.54 48.23 -1.31
C ARG A 453 30.44 49.64 -1.89
N THR A 454 30.38 50.65 -1.01
CA THR A 454 30.31 52.06 -1.37
C THR A 454 31.62 52.52 -2.00
N ASP A 455 32.76 52.17 -1.42
CA ASP A 455 34.09 52.44 -1.96
C ASP A 455 34.26 51.81 -3.34
N LYS A 456 33.92 50.52 -3.52
CA LYS A 456 33.99 49.86 -4.83
C LYS A 456 33.14 50.59 -5.86
N LYS A 457 31.93 51.03 -5.48
CA LYS A 457 31.06 51.85 -6.35
C LYS A 457 31.66 53.22 -6.65
N ALA A 458 32.23 53.92 -5.68
CA ALA A 458 32.84 55.24 -5.88
C ALA A 458 34.07 55.14 -6.81
N ILE A 459 34.93 54.17 -6.54
CA ILE A 459 36.06 53.76 -7.38
C ILE A 459 35.52 53.45 -8.79
N HIS A 460 34.60 52.48 -8.95
CA HIS A 460 34.05 52.13 -10.26
C HIS A 460 33.27 53.25 -10.96
N ALA A 461 32.61 54.16 -10.25
CA ALA A 461 31.90 55.30 -10.85
C ALA A 461 32.88 56.28 -11.51
N VAL A 462 34.11 56.38 -10.98
CA VAL A 462 35.19 57.08 -11.69
C VAL A 462 35.71 56.26 -12.88
N PHE A 463 35.64 54.92 -12.82
CA PHE A 463 36.15 54.01 -13.86
C PHE A 463 35.15 53.58 -14.96
N VAL A 464 33.83 53.80 -14.82
CA VAL A 464 32.80 53.37 -15.79
C VAL A 464 32.06 54.58 -16.36
N VAL A 465 32.68 55.19 -17.37
CA VAL A 465 32.02 55.30 -18.68
C VAL A 465 32.92 54.55 -19.65
N GLY A 466 32.46 53.39 -20.09
CA GLY A 466 33.20 52.52 -20.98
C GLY A 466 33.50 53.19 -22.32
N SER A 467 34.80 53.26 -22.65
CA SER A 467 35.40 52.92 -23.95
C SER A 467 36.62 53.78 -24.29
N GLN A 468 36.84 54.92 -23.63
CA GLN A 468 38.03 55.75 -23.83
C GLN A 468 38.43 56.42 -22.51
N ILE A 469 39.70 56.33 -22.12
CA ILE A 469 40.30 57.34 -21.24
C ILE A 469 39.99 58.71 -21.86
N SER A 470 39.57 59.69 -21.05
CA SER A 470 39.37 61.06 -21.53
C SER A 470 40.56 61.49 -22.41
N GLN A 471 40.30 62.20 -23.52
CA GLN A 471 41.37 62.76 -24.37
C GLN A 471 42.33 63.66 -23.55
N ASP A 472 41.85 64.18 -22.43
CA ASP A 472 42.62 64.90 -21.44
C ASP A 472 43.17 63.93 -20.37
N LEU A 473 44.34 63.37 -20.65
CA LEU A 473 45.08 62.47 -19.77
C LEU A 473 45.57 63.17 -18.48
N ASP A 474 45.77 64.49 -18.51
CA ASP A 474 46.25 65.24 -17.33
C ASP A 474 45.14 65.36 -16.30
N LYS A 475 43.89 65.56 -16.76
CA LYS A 475 42.69 65.49 -15.92
C LYS A 475 42.45 64.11 -15.32
N GLU A 476 42.76 63.03 -16.05
CA GLU A 476 42.66 61.67 -15.48
C GLU A 476 43.77 61.37 -14.46
N ARG A 477 44.98 61.91 -14.66
CA ARG A 477 46.05 61.85 -13.63
C ARG A 477 45.67 62.62 -12.36
N GLU A 478 45.03 63.78 -12.50
CA GLU A 478 44.53 64.55 -11.35
C GLU A 478 43.45 63.78 -10.57
N LYS A 479 42.49 63.17 -11.26
CA LYS A 479 41.47 62.30 -10.61
C LYS A 479 42.10 61.10 -9.91
N LEU A 480 43.07 60.44 -10.54
CA LEU A 480 43.80 59.32 -9.91
C LEU A 480 44.55 59.78 -8.66
N ALA A 481 45.21 60.95 -8.72
CA ALA A 481 45.90 61.53 -7.56
C ALA A 481 44.91 61.83 -6.42
N GLN A 482 43.74 62.41 -6.73
CA GLN A 482 42.68 62.62 -5.76
C GLN A 482 42.20 61.30 -5.14
N LEU A 483 41.95 60.26 -5.95
CA LEU A 483 41.55 58.95 -5.43
C LEU A 483 42.65 58.31 -4.57
N ARG A 484 43.94 58.42 -4.92
CA ARG A 484 45.05 57.87 -4.11
C ARG A 484 45.21 58.56 -2.75
N THR A 485 44.72 59.80 -2.60
CA THR A 485 44.68 60.46 -1.28
C THR A 485 43.50 60.01 -0.41
N GLY A 486 42.52 59.31 -0.99
CA GLY A 486 41.39 58.75 -0.28
C GLY A 486 41.77 57.53 0.58
N THR A 487 41.11 57.37 1.72
CA THR A 487 41.21 56.16 2.55
C THR A 487 40.05 55.23 2.20
N PHE A 488 40.34 54.03 1.70
CA PHE A 488 39.32 53.04 1.32
C PHE A 488 39.37 51.84 2.25
N VAL A 489 38.18 51.38 2.63
CA VAL A 489 37.93 50.12 3.34
C VAL A 489 37.94 48.94 2.37
N TYR A 490 37.53 49.16 1.12
CA TYR A 490 37.57 48.11 0.09
C TYR A 490 39.00 47.68 -0.24
N ARG A 491 39.32 46.41 0.08
CA ARG A 491 40.70 45.91 0.09
C ARG A 491 41.40 45.95 -1.27
N GLN A 492 40.67 45.70 -2.36
CA GLN A 492 41.20 45.70 -3.72
C GLN A 492 41.21 47.09 -4.35
N ALA A 493 40.97 48.16 -3.58
CA ALA A 493 41.02 49.52 -4.09
C ALA A 493 42.37 49.85 -4.71
N GLY A 494 43.48 49.47 -4.06
CA GLY A 494 44.84 49.65 -4.57
C GLY A 494 45.04 49.01 -5.93
N ASP A 495 44.72 47.71 -6.05
CA ASP A 495 44.87 46.95 -7.29
C ASP A 495 44.09 47.56 -8.47
N ILE A 496 42.88 48.08 -8.21
CA ILE A 496 42.07 48.75 -9.23
C ILE A 496 42.71 50.09 -9.65
N LEU A 497 43.24 50.85 -8.69
CA LEU A 497 43.90 52.13 -8.96
C LEU A 497 45.22 51.92 -9.73
N ASP A 498 45.99 50.89 -9.39
CA ASP A 498 47.22 50.51 -10.09
C ASP A 498 46.92 50.08 -11.54
N ALA A 499 45.91 49.23 -11.75
CA ALA A 499 45.47 48.84 -13.09
C ALA A 499 44.96 50.03 -13.92
N TYR A 500 44.38 51.04 -13.27
CA TYR A 500 43.98 52.26 -13.94
C TYR A 500 45.17 53.16 -14.30
N GLU A 501 46.15 53.29 -13.41
CA GLU A 501 47.39 54.00 -13.69
C GLU A 501 48.15 53.38 -14.86
N GLU A 502 48.21 52.05 -14.94
CA GLU A 502 48.80 51.34 -16.07
C GLU A 502 48.08 51.66 -17.39
N LYS A 503 46.75 51.76 -17.36
CA LYS A 503 45.98 52.21 -18.54
C LYS A 503 46.30 53.67 -18.92
N ILE A 504 46.37 54.60 -17.96
CA ILE A 504 46.78 55.98 -18.24
C ILE A 504 48.19 56.01 -18.84
N ASN A 505 49.13 55.26 -18.26
CA ASN A 505 50.53 55.22 -18.71
C ASN A 505 50.66 54.58 -20.10
N SER A 506 49.87 53.56 -20.42
CA SER A 506 49.86 52.97 -21.77
C SER A 506 49.27 53.91 -22.82
N GLU A 507 48.19 54.65 -22.52
CA GLU A 507 47.68 55.70 -23.41
C GLU A 507 48.65 56.88 -23.53
N GLU A 508 49.29 57.31 -22.43
CA GLU A 508 50.35 58.31 -22.43
C GLU A 508 51.48 57.92 -23.40
N LEU A 509 51.95 56.68 -23.30
CA LEU A 509 52.99 56.14 -24.17
C LEU A 509 52.53 56.13 -25.62
N ARG A 510 51.28 55.73 -25.89
CA ARG A 510 50.68 55.79 -27.23
C ARG A 510 50.61 57.21 -27.78
N HIS A 511 50.26 58.21 -26.96
CA HIS A 511 50.25 59.62 -27.35
C HIS A 511 51.65 60.18 -27.59
N LYS A 512 52.67 59.66 -26.89
CA LYS A 512 54.08 60.02 -27.09
C LYS A 512 54.77 59.23 -28.20
N THR A 513 54.16 58.16 -28.71
CA THR A 513 54.76 57.34 -29.77
C THR A 513 54.25 57.79 -31.14
N TYR A 514 55.17 57.95 -32.08
CA TYR A 514 54.85 58.16 -33.49
C TYR A 514 55.91 57.49 -34.36
N ASP A 515 55.48 56.78 -35.41
CA ASP A 515 56.35 56.02 -36.33
C ASP A 515 57.34 55.06 -35.63
N GLY A 516 56.88 54.38 -34.58
CA GLY A 516 57.69 53.45 -33.79
C GLY A 516 58.73 54.11 -32.87
N GLN A 517 58.81 55.46 -32.83
CA GLN A 517 59.68 56.22 -31.93
C GLN A 517 58.89 56.87 -30.80
N VAL A 518 59.41 56.79 -29.57
CA VAL A 518 58.82 57.41 -28.38
C VAL A 518 59.45 58.78 -28.14
N TYR A 519 58.64 59.83 -28.12
CA TYR A 519 59.08 61.21 -27.91
C TYR A 519 59.00 61.62 -26.43
N PRO A 520 59.89 62.53 -25.96
CA PRO A 520 59.90 63.00 -24.57
C PRO A 520 58.56 63.58 -24.07
N SER A 521 57.83 64.28 -24.94
CA SER A 521 56.54 64.91 -24.63
C SER A 521 55.48 64.62 -25.69
N ARG A 522 54.19 64.70 -25.29
CA ARG A 522 53.06 64.57 -26.25
C ARG A 522 53.16 65.64 -27.35
N ALA A 523 53.56 66.86 -26.99
CA ALA A 523 53.74 67.97 -27.92
C ALA A 523 54.84 67.71 -28.95
N GLU A 524 55.95 67.07 -28.56
CA GLU A 524 57.02 66.69 -29.49
C GLU A 524 56.60 65.56 -30.43
N ALA A 525 55.86 64.56 -29.93
CA ALA A 525 55.26 63.54 -30.79
C ALA A 525 54.27 64.15 -31.80
N GLU A 526 53.46 65.11 -31.36
CA GLU A 526 52.51 65.85 -32.21
C GLU A 526 53.26 66.73 -33.22
N GLN A 527 54.36 67.38 -32.82
CA GLN A 527 55.23 68.13 -33.73
C GLN A 527 55.91 67.22 -34.75
N ALA A 528 56.30 66.01 -34.37
CA ALA A 528 56.83 65.02 -35.31
C ALA A 528 55.75 64.55 -36.30
N ARG A 529 54.53 64.27 -35.83
CA ARG A 529 53.35 64.01 -36.68
C ARG A 529 53.10 65.17 -37.65
N GLN A 530 53.17 66.41 -37.16
CA GLN A 530 52.96 67.61 -37.96
C GLN A 530 54.10 67.85 -38.95
N ARG A 531 55.36 67.66 -38.56
CA ARG A 531 56.53 67.77 -39.45
C ARG A 531 56.51 66.73 -40.54
N GLN A 532 56.08 65.50 -40.24
CA GLN A 532 55.95 64.44 -41.23
C GLN A 532 54.71 64.65 -42.12
N ALA A 533 53.59 65.15 -41.59
CA ALA A 533 52.44 65.58 -42.39
C ALA A 533 52.74 66.80 -43.27
N ILE A 534 53.59 67.73 -42.81
CA ILE A 534 54.12 68.86 -43.59
C ILE A 534 55.13 68.34 -44.61
N ALA A 535 56.04 67.44 -44.27
CA ALA A 535 56.99 66.82 -45.18
C ALA A 535 56.30 65.94 -46.24
N GLU A 536 55.19 65.27 -45.92
CA GLU A 536 54.33 64.54 -46.88
C GLU A 536 53.54 65.51 -47.76
N ARG A 537 53.08 66.65 -47.22
CA ARG A 537 52.49 67.73 -48.02
C ARG A 537 53.54 68.42 -48.90
N GLU A 538 54.75 68.61 -48.44
CA GLU A 538 55.88 69.20 -49.16
C GLU A 538 56.48 68.22 -50.17
N ALA A 539 56.47 66.91 -49.90
CA ALA A 539 56.77 65.87 -50.88
C ALA A 539 55.71 65.81 -51.99
N ARG A 540 54.42 66.02 -51.65
CA ARG A 540 53.34 66.21 -52.64
C ARG A 540 53.44 67.54 -53.41
N VAL A 541 54.08 68.57 -52.85
CA VAL A 541 54.24 69.90 -53.50
C VAL A 541 55.54 69.96 -54.34
N SER A 542 56.62 69.30 -53.92
CA SER A 542 57.89 69.21 -54.66
C SER A 542 57.84 68.20 -55.82
N SER A 543 56.88 67.27 -55.81
CA SER A 543 56.56 66.42 -56.95
C SER A 543 55.61 67.08 -57.97
N SER A 544 55.31 68.39 -57.85
CA SER A 544 54.31 69.08 -58.69
C SER A 544 54.86 70.09 -59.71
N GLN A 545 56.19 70.16 -59.88
CA GLN A 545 56.84 70.87 -61.01
C GLN A 545 57.86 69.96 -61.75
N ALA A 546 57.39 68.81 -62.24
CA ALA A 546 58.05 68.05 -63.30
C ALA A 546 57.03 67.18 -64.07
N SER A 547 57.09 67.30 -65.40
CA SER A 547 56.67 66.33 -66.45
C SER A 547 55.18 66.02 -66.68
N ASP A 548 54.65 66.74 -67.67
CA ASP A 548 53.75 66.33 -68.78
C ASP A 548 52.42 65.58 -68.53
N VAL A 549 51.39 66.40 -68.39
CA VAL A 549 50.17 66.48 -69.22
C VAL A 549 50.01 65.45 -70.36
N VAL A 550 49.11 64.48 -70.16
CA VAL A 550 48.02 64.20 -71.12
C VAL A 550 46.74 63.95 -70.33
N GLU A 551 45.78 64.85 -70.53
CA GLU A 551 44.42 64.78 -70.03
C GLU A 551 43.50 64.35 -71.18
N ARG A 552 42.79 63.22 -71.05
CA ARG A 552 41.32 63.12 -71.21
C ARG A 552 40.79 61.69 -71.33
N SER A 553 39.69 61.51 -70.61
CA SER A 553 38.54 60.64 -70.86
C SER A 553 38.50 59.25 -70.23
N ARG A 554 37.55 59.15 -69.28
CA ARG A 554 36.51 58.13 -69.11
C ARG A 554 36.88 56.70 -68.67
N ASP A 555 36.41 56.45 -67.45
CA ASP A 555 35.34 55.47 -67.12
C ASP A 555 35.70 54.01 -66.84
N SER A 556 35.18 53.57 -65.69
CA SER A 556 34.85 52.21 -65.27
C SER A 556 35.93 51.11 -65.35
N THR A 557 36.48 50.71 -64.20
CA THR A 557 36.30 49.35 -63.61
C THR A 557 36.97 49.26 -62.24
N GLU A 558 36.12 49.38 -61.22
CA GLU A 558 36.32 48.97 -59.82
C GLU A 558 36.54 47.44 -59.71
N VAL A 559 37.00 46.83 -58.63
CA VAL A 559 37.81 47.09 -57.42
C VAL A 559 37.92 45.68 -56.79
N PRO A 560 39.09 45.20 -56.33
CA PRO A 560 39.10 44.13 -55.34
C PRO A 560 39.89 44.46 -54.05
N ALA A 561 39.41 43.80 -52.99
CA ALA A 561 40.05 43.43 -51.73
C ALA A 561 40.27 44.51 -50.65
N ALA A 562 39.25 44.66 -49.80
CA ALA A 562 39.34 45.21 -48.45
C ALA A 562 39.59 44.08 -47.41
N PRO A 563 40.29 44.34 -46.29
CA PRO A 563 40.26 43.48 -45.12
C PRO A 563 39.13 43.89 -44.16
N LEU A 564 38.59 42.88 -43.50
CA LEU A 564 37.29 42.79 -42.84
C LEU A 564 37.05 43.78 -41.67
N LYS A 565 35.82 44.29 -41.60
CA LYS A 565 35.13 44.57 -40.33
C LYS A 565 33.82 43.80 -40.27
N SER A 566 33.54 43.33 -39.04
CA SER A 566 32.25 42.95 -38.47
C SER A 566 31.90 41.45 -38.36
N ILE A 567 31.84 41.05 -37.09
CA ILE A 567 30.90 40.09 -36.46
C ILE A 567 31.20 38.59 -36.66
N GLY A 568 31.54 37.95 -35.53
CA GLY A 568 31.97 36.56 -35.35
C GLY A 568 33.27 36.58 -34.56
N VAL A 569 33.44 36.04 -33.36
CA VAL A 569 32.85 34.88 -32.71
C VAL A 569 33.01 35.12 -31.20
N GLY A 570 31.92 35.19 -30.45
CA GLY A 570 31.96 35.40 -28.99
C GLY A 570 30.61 35.26 -28.28
N LEU A 571 29.59 34.78 -29.00
CA LEU A 571 28.26 34.46 -28.48
C LEU A 571 27.83 33.05 -28.90
N ALA A 572 28.78 32.11 -28.91
CA ALA A 572 28.53 30.70 -29.21
C ALA A 572 29.35 29.73 -28.33
N PHE A 573 29.91 30.20 -27.20
CA PHE A 573 30.64 29.35 -26.25
C PHE A 573 29.93 29.14 -24.89
N GLY A 574 28.81 29.85 -24.64
CA GLY A 574 28.10 29.80 -23.35
C GLY A 574 26.82 28.95 -23.32
N LEU A 575 26.31 28.48 -24.46
CA LEU A 575 24.96 27.92 -24.54
C LEU A 575 24.87 26.42 -24.88
N PHE A 576 26.00 25.74 -25.10
CA PHE A 576 25.99 24.32 -25.50
C PHE A 576 26.72 23.34 -24.56
N ILE A 577 27.46 23.81 -23.54
CA ILE A 577 28.19 22.90 -22.62
C ILE A 577 27.62 22.92 -21.19
N PHE A 578 26.91 23.98 -20.79
CA PHE A 578 26.39 24.10 -19.43
C PHE A 578 25.20 23.18 -19.06
N PRO A 579 24.30 22.74 -19.97
CA PRO A 579 23.19 21.86 -19.56
C PRO A 579 23.60 20.40 -19.31
N PHE A 580 24.78 19.97 -19.76
CA PHE A 580 25.20 18.57 -19.65
C PHE A 580 26.09 18.27 -18.42
N MET A 581 26.66 19.29 -17.77
CA MET A 581 27.57 19.10 -16.62
C MET A 581 26.87 19.15 -15.26
N ALA A 582 25.72 19.83 -15.14
CA ALA A 582 24.99 19.91 -13.88
C ALA A 582 24.39 18.57 -13.39
N PRO A 583 23.82 17.69 -14.24
CA PRO A 583 23.25 16.42 -13.78
C PRO A 583 24.30 15.43 -13.24
N LEU A 584 25.53 15.48 -13.76
CA LEU A 584 26.63 14.59 -13.36
C LEU A 584 27.15 14.89 -11.94
N VAL A 585 26.98 16.12 -11.45
CA VAL A 585 27.39 16.52 -10.10
C VAL A 585 26.35 16.08 -9.05
N PHE A 586 25.06 16.07 -9.40
CA PHE A 586 23.96 15.72 -8.48
C PHE A 586 23.64 14.21 -8.40
N LEU A 587 24.18 13.39 -9.30
CA LEU A 587 24.02 11.93 -9.27
C LEU A 587 25.05 11.19 -8.40
N ARG A 588 25.93 11.90 -7.67
CA ARG A 588 26.85 11.28 -6.69
C ARG A 588 26.10 10.71 -5.48
N LYS A 589 26.66 9.63 -4.91
CA LYS A 589 26.05 8.74 -3.89
C LYS A 589 25.60 9.41 -2.58
N ALA A 590 25.89 10.70 -2.36
CA ALA A 590 25.79 11.39 -1.07
C ALA A 590 24.58 12.36 -0.90
N TYR A 591 23.61 12.41 -1.82
CA TYR A 591 22.46 13.31 -1.72
C TYR A 591 21.12 12.57 -1.53
N THR A 592 20.19 13.19 -0.80
CA THR A 592 18.87 12.67 -0.42
C THR A 592 17.96 12.49 -1.64
N GLY A 593 16.99 11.56 -1.55
CA GLY A 593 16.11 11.18 -2.68
C GLY A 593 15.36 12.35 -3.32
N GLY A 594 14.99 13.37 -2.54
CA GLY A 594 14.31 14.57 -3.04
C GLY A 594 15.16 15.41 -4.00
N ALA A 595 16.47 15.54 -3.76
CA ALA A 595 17.37 16.32 -4.62
C ALA A 595 17.56 15.67 -6.00
N ARG A 596 17.49 14.33 -6.08
CA ARG A 596 17.56 13.59 -7.34
C ARG A 596 16.28 13.76 -8.18
N MET A 597 15.11 13.74 -7.54
CA MET A 597 13.84 13.97 -8.22
C MET A 597 13.75 15.39 -8.79
N PHE A 598 14.24 16.40 -8.06
CA PHE A 598 14.31 17.77 -8.55
C PHE A 598 15.23 17.90 -9.78
N ALA A 599 16.39 17.26 -9.77
CA ALA A 599 17.31 17.28 -10.91
C ALA A 599 16.72 16.62 -12.17
N VAL A 600 15.98 15.51 -12.01
CA VAL A 600 15.28 14.85 -13.12
C VAL A 600 14.15 15.72 -13.67
N ALA A 601 13.39 16.38 -12.80
CA ALA A 601 12.31 17.27 -13.22
C ALA A 601 12.82 18.48 -14.02
N VAL A 602 13.92 19.10 -13.58
CA VAL A 602 14.56 20.21 -14.31
C VAL A 602 15.06 19.74 -15.68
N PHE A 603 15.66 18.54 -15.77
CA PHE A 603 16.12 17.98 -17.04
C PHE A 603 14.96 17.71 -18.01
N ALA A 604 13.83 17.19 -17.51
CA ALA A 604 12.63 16.95 -18.32
C ALA A 604 12.04 18.26 -18.89
N VAL A 605 12.04 19.35 -18.11
CA VAL A 605 11.58 20.67 -18.56
C VAL A 605 12.49 21.22 -19.67
N TYR A 606 13.82 21.10 -19.53
CA TYR A 606 14.74 21.55 -20.58
C TYR A 606 14.65 20.69 -21.85
N ALA A 607 14.47 19.38 -21.73
CA ALA A 607 14.25 18.49 -22.88
C ALA A 607 12.93 18.83 -23.60
N TYR A 608 11.87 19.14 -22.86
CA TYR A 608 10.57 19.52 -23.41
C TYR A 608 10.61 20.89 -24.12
N VAL A 609 11.30 21.88 -23.54
CA VAL A 609 11.47 23.20 -24.18
C VAL A 609 12.36 23.10 -25.42
N GLY A 610 13.46 22.33 -25.37
CA GLY A 610 14.34 22.11 -26.52
C GLY A 610 13.65 21.39 -27.68
N TYR A 611 12.78 20.41 -27.38
CA TYR A 611 12.01 19.68 -28.39
C TYR A 611 10.99 20.57 -29.12
N ASN A 612 10.32 21.49 -28.41
CA ASN A 612 9.34 22.40 -29.01
C ASN A 612 9.99 23.53 -29.84
N VAL A 613 11.19 23.98 -29.48
CA VAL A 613 11.94 24.98 -30.28
C VAL A 613 12.50 24.37 -31.58
N TYR A 614 12.74 23.05 -31.60
CA TYR A 614 13.25 22.35 -32.79
C TYR A 614 12.16 22.10 -33.86
N LEU A 615 10.89 22.07 -33.49
CA LEU A 615 9.78 21.81 -34.43
C LEU A 615 9.24 23.06 -35.14
N ASP A 616 9.60 24.27 -34.69
CA ASP A 616 9.08 25.53 -35.24
C ASP A 616 9.89 26.06 -36.44
N ASP A 617 11.09 25.50 -36.72
CA ASP A 617 12.02 25.99 -37.76
C ASP A 617 12.01 25.15 -39.07
N THR A 618 11.01 24.28 -39.27
CA THR A 618 10.90 23.44 -40.49
C THR A 618 9.71 23.76 -41.40
N SER A 619 9.05 24.92 -41.25
CA SER A 619 7.91 25.29 -42.12
C SER A 619 8.00 26.63 -42.83
N THR A 620 9.20 27.12 -43.19
CA THR A 620 9.28 28.17 -44.23
C THR A 620 10.48 28.01 -45.15
N ARG A 621 10.23 27.56 -46.39
CA ARG A 621 10.62 28.21 -47.66
C ARG A 621 10.67 27.19 -48.80
N LEU A 622 9.67 27.23 -49.69
CA LEU A 622 9.84 27.00 -51.13
C LEU A 622 8.74 27.78 -51.90
N THR A 623 9.17 28.86 -52.55
CA THR A 623 8.75 29.42 -53.87
C THR A 623 7.28 29.80 -54.19
N ALA A 624 7.00 31.12 -54.19
CA ALA A 624 6.75 32.07 -55.31
C ALA A 624 5.79 31.70 -56.51
N PRO A 625 5.33 32.66 -57.35
CA PRO A 625 3.94 33.19 -57.34
C PRO A 625 3.21 33.14 -58.71
N GLN A 626 1.87 33.30 -58.77
CA GLN A 626 1.15 34.08 -59.83
C GLN A 626 -0.40 34.05 -59.74
N LEU A 627 -0.98 35.25 -60.01
CA LEU A 627 -2.20 35.57 -60.80
C LEU A 627 -3.64 35.17 -60.34
N ALA A 628 -4.38 36.24 -59.99
CA ALA A 628 -5.68 36.68 -60.55
C ALA A 628 -6.99 35.86 -60.41
N GLN A 629 -8.03 36.59 -59.91
CA GLN A 629 -9.49 36.46 -60.18
C GLN A 629 -10.18 35.19 -59.61
N SER A 630 -11.47 35.11 -59.26
CA SER A 630 -12.65 35.96 -59.08
C SER A 630 -13.79 35.02 -58.59
N SER A 631 -14.85 35.58 -57.99
CA SER A 631 -16.23 35.06 -57.82
C SER A 631 -16.62 34.07 -56.67
N ASN A 632 -17.45 34.64 -55.79
CA ASN A 632 -18.45 34.16 -54.81
C ASN A 632 -19.49 33.09 -55.33
N PRO A 633 -20.58 32.71 -54.58
CA PRO A 633 -20.80 32.27 -53.18
C PRO A 633 -21.67 30.93 -53.12
N PRO A 634 -22.70 30.70 -52.25
CA PRO A 634 -22.75 29.96 -50.96
C PRO A 634 -23.84 28.80 -50.95
N PRO A 635 -24.63 28.46 -49.88
CA PRO A 635 -24.37 27.85 -48.54
C PRO A 635 -25.34 26.64 -48.19
N LEU A 636 -25.48 26.32 -46.87
CA LEU A 636 -26.68 25.76 -46.14
C LEU A 636 -26.90 24.21 -46.15
N VAL A 637 -27.43 23.45 -45.15
CA VAL A 637 -28.18 23.60 -43.87
C VAL A 637 -27.98 22.32 -42.99
N HIS A 638 -28.24 22.39 -41.67
CA HIS A 638 -28.61 21.31 -40.70
C HIS A 638 -30.04 20.70 -40.97
N PRO A 639 -30.86 20.10 -40.04
CA PRO A 639 -30.71 19.41 -38.72
C PRO A 639 -31.62 18.14 -38.46
N VAL A 640 -31.41 17.48 -37.28
CA VAL A 640 -32.34 16.88 -36.24
C VAL A 640 -33.61 16.04 -36.60
N ALA A 641 -33.84 14.88 -35.93
CA ALA A 641 -35.02 14.52 -35.06
C ALA A 641 -35.30 13.00 -34.84
N LEU A 642 -36.04 12.69 -33.74
CA LEU A 642 -36.43 11.42 -33.08
C LEU A 642 -37.51 10.55 -33.79
N THR A 643 -37.64 9.24 -33.42
CA THR A 643 -38.88 8.56 -32.89
C THR A 643 -38.80 7.00 -32.82
N LYS A 644 -39.57 6.39 -31.88
CA LYS A 644 -39.99 4.95 -31.70
C LYS A 644 -41.53 4.89 -32.02
N PRO A 645 -42.34 3.78 -31.94
CA PRO A 645 -42.15 2.31 -31.72
C PRO A 645 -43.05 1.36 -32.58
N ALA A 646 -42.96 0.02 -32.41
CA ALA A 646 -44.08 -0.94 -32.63
C ALA A 646 -43.82 -2.36 -32.05
N GLN A 647 -44.84 -2.98 -31.42
CA GLN A 647 -44.97 -4.43 -31.11
C GLN A 647 -45.75 -5.15 -32.23
N PRO A 648 -45.69 -6.50 -32.35
CA PRO A 648 -46.61 -7.27 -33.19
C PRO A 648 -47.48 -8.31 -32.45
N ASP A 649 -48.57 -8.69 -33.12
CA ASP A 649 -49.66 -9.63 -32.77
C ASP A 649 -49.28 -11.13 -32.68
N THR A 650 -50.18 -11.94 -32.10
CA THR A 650 -50.28 -13.44 -32.11
C THR A 650 -51.62 -13.83 -32.81
N PRO A 651 -51.99 -15.08 -33.24
CA PRO A 651 -51.43 -16.46 -33.13
C PRO A 651 -51.55 -17.27 -34.49
N PRO A 652 -51.55 -18.64 -34.65
CA PRO A 652 -51.62 -19.75 -33.69
C PRO A 652 -50.70 -21.00 -33.92
N ALA A 653 -50.85 -21.94 -32.99
CA ALA A 653 -50.08 -23.15 -32.73
C ALA A 653 -49.96 -24.16 -33.89
N THR A 654 -48.80 -24.82 -33.97
CA THR A 654 -48.66 -26.16 -34.56
C THR A 654 -47.54 -26.89 -33.82
N SER A 655 -47.87 -28.09 -33.32
CA SER A 655 -46.97 -29.06 -32.72
C SER A 655 -45.78 -29.38 -33.63
N GLN A 656 -44.55 -29.24 -33.14
CA GLN A 656 -43.35 -29.76 -33.80
C GLN A 656 -42.48 -30.51 -32.78
N GLU A 657 -42.05 -31.71 -33.17
CA GLU A 657 -41.02 -32.52 -32.52
C GLU A 657 -39.74 -31.71 -32.27
N PRO A 658 -38.90 -32.06 -31.26
CA PRO A 658 -37.73 -31.26 -30.94
C PRO A 658 -36.71 -31.34 -32.09
N VAL A 659 -36.61 -30.24 -32.84
CA VAL A 659 -35.54 -29.98 -33.80
C VAL A 659 -34.22 -29.96 -33.03
N GLU A 660 -33.25 -30.75 -33.47
CA GLU A 660 -31.87 -30.73 -32.97
C GLU A 660 -31.27 -29.34 -33.27
N ALA A 661 -31.42 -28.43 -32.32
CA ALA A 661 -31.00 -27.05 -32.45
C ALA A 661 -29.48 -26.98 -32.32
N ALA A 662 -28.82 -26.43 -33.35
CA ALA A 662 -27.39 -26.15 -33.29
C ALA A 662 -27.07 -25.34 -32.01
N PRO A 663 -26.04 -25.71 -31.24
CA PRO A 663 -25.77 -25.06 -29.97
C PRO A 663 -25.42 -23.59 -30.16
N PRO A 664 -25.92 -22.68 -29.29
CA PRO A 664 -25.72 -21.24 -29.43
C PRO A 664 -24.25 -20.80 -29.28
N PHE A 665 -23.41 -21.66 -28.71
CA PHE A 665 -21.96 -21.54 -28.61
C PHE A 665 -21.34 -22.89 -28.25
N VAL A 666 -20.02 -23.03 -28.41
CA VAL A 666 -19.22 -24.13 -27.87
C VAL A 666 -18.22 -23.55 -26.88
N GLY A 667 -18.11 -24.15 -25.68
CA GLY A 667 -17.31 -23.68 -24.56
C GLY A 667 -18.15 -23.36 -23.31
N LYS A 668 -17.52 -22.74 -22.31
CA LYS A 668 -18.18 -22.31 -21.06
C LYS A 668 -18.72 -20.89 -21.16
N ARG A 669 -19.94 -20.67 -20.66
CA ARG A 669 -20.55 -19.34 -20.46
C ARG A 669 -21.20 -19.28 -19.09
N MET A 670 -21.20 -18.08 -18.52
CA MET A 670 -21.73 -17.78 -17.19
C MET A 670 -23.02 -16.97 -17.33
N PHE A 671 -23.93 -17.13 -16.37
CA PHE A 671 -25.17 -16.35 -16.27
C PHE A 671 -25.64 -16.26 -14.80
N ASN A 672 -26.42 -15.23 -14.48
CA ASN A 672 -26.92 -15.02 -13.13
C ASN A 672 -28.31 -14.36 -13.14
N PHE A 673 -29.32 -15.08 -12.65
CA PHE A 673 -30.69 -14.57 -12.54
C PHE A 673 -30.98 -13.77 -11.28
N MET A 674 -30.20 -13.94 -10.20
CA MET A 674 -30.52 -13.39 -8.86
C MET A 674 -29.74 -12.11 -8.53
N GLY A 675 -28.87 -11.64 -9.42
CA GLY A 675 -28.19 -10.33 -9.29
C GLY A 675 -27.43 -10.18 -7.96
N GLY A 676 -26.31 -10.89 -7.80
CA GLY A 676 -25.45 -10.79 -6.62
C GLY A 676 -24.14 -11.57 -6.77
N ASN A 677 -23.10 -11.20 -6.01
CA ASN A 677 -21.74 -11.77 -6.13
C ASN A 677 -21.59 -13.21 -5.59
N GLY A 678 -22.64 -13.81 -5.02
CA GLY A 678 -22.55 -15.08 -4.26
C GLY A 678 -23.21 -16.31 -4.89
N THR A 679 -23.87 -16.19 -6.05
CA THR A 679 -24.51 -17.32 -6.74
C THR A 679 -24.43 -17.09 -8.23
N GLN A 680 -23.69 -17.92 -8.94
CA GLN A 680 -23.52 -17.84 -10.39
C GLN A 680 -23.84 -19.20 -11.00
N ASN A 681 -24.33 -19.21 -12.24
CA ASN A 681 -24.56 -20.45 -12.96
C ASN A 681 -23.63 -20.51 -14.16
N ALA A 682 -23.15 -21.70 -14.48
CA ALA A 682 -22.34 -21.96 -15.66
C ALA A 682 -23.08 -22.93 -16.59
N ILE A 683 -22.98 -22.71 -17.89
CA ILE A 683 -23.30 -23.70 -18.90
C ILE A 683 -22.06 -23.98 -19.74
N VAL A 684 -21.72 -25.26 -19.89
CA VAL A 684 -20.66 -25.75 -20.77
C VAL A 684 -21.33 -26.53 -21.88
N ILE A 685 -21.10 -26.15 -23.13
CA ILE A 685 -21.50 -26.95 -24.30
C ILE A 685 -20.22 -27.41 -24.99
N ASP A 686 -20.00 -28.70 -25.09
CA ASP A 686 -18.82 -29.23 -25.75
C ASP A 686 -18.98 -29.29 -27.28
N ALA A 687 -17.88 -29.59 -27.98
CA ALA A 687 -17.87 -29.66 -29.44
C ALA A 687 -18.67 -30.86 -30.00
N ASN A 688 -19.04 -31.84 -29.15
CA ASN A 688 -19.84 -33.00 -29.56
C ASN A 688 -21.34 -32.79 -29.29
N GLY A 689 -21.73 -31.64 -28.73
CA GLY A 689 -23.11 -31.26 -28.47
C GLY A 689 -23.64 -31.65 -27.09
N GLN A 690 -22.81 -32.13 -26.17
CA GLN A 690 -23.20 -32.32 -24.78
C GLN A 690 -23.15 -31.00 -24.02
N ALA A 691 -24.20 -30.75 -23.23
CA ALA A 691 -24.33 -29.61 -22.35
C ALA A 691 -24.31 -30.04 -20.88
N ARG A 692 -23.60 -29.27 -20.06
CA ARG A 692 -23.67 -29.35 -18.60
C ARG A 692 -24.03 -27.98 -18.03
N VAL A 693 -25.01 -27.94 -17.13
CA VAL A 693 -25.38 -26.75 -16.37
C VAL A 693 -25.02 -26.96 -14.90
N GLU A 694 -24.31 -25.99 -14.32
CA GLU A 694 -23.84 -26.03 -12.94
C GLU A 694 -24.29 -24.78 -12.17
N SER A 695 -24.92 -24.97 -11.02
CA SER A 695 -25.13 -23.92 -10.01
C SER A 695 -23.90 -23.82 -9.13
N LEU A 696 -23.27 -22.65 -9.12
CA LEU A 696 -22.06 -22.34 -8.36
C LEU A 696 -22.43 -21.45 -7.17
N GLY A 697 -22.54 -22.07 -6.00
CA GLY A 697 -22.81 -21.39 -4.73
C GLY A 697 -21.55 -21.25 -3.86
N THR A 698 -21.63 -20.41 -2.83
CA THR A 698 -20.56 -20.20 -1.84
C THR A 698 -20.16 -21.46 -1.04
N THR A 699 -21.01 -22.48 -1.01
CA THR A 699 -20.80 -23.73 -0.23
C THR A 699 -20.53 -24.96 -1.10
N GLY A 700 -20.44 -24.80 -2.43
CA GLY A 700 -20.21 -25.88 -3.39
C GLY A 700 -20.90 -25.66 -4.73
N SER A 701 -20.57 -26.51 -5.71
CA SER A 701 -21.26 -26.56 -7.00
C SER A 701 -22.19 -27.77 -7.09
N ALA A 702 -23.33 -27.60 -7.76
CA ALA A 702 -24.26 -28.67 -8.08
C ALA A 702 -24.43 -28.74 -9.61
N VAL A 703 -24.44 -29.96 -10.16
CA VAL A 703 -24.75 -30.17 -11.58
C VAL A 703 -26.27 -30.29 -11.70
N ASP A 704 -26.90 -29.30 -12.30
CA ASP A 704 -28.36 -29.25 -12.44
C ASP A 704 -28.83 -29.96 -13.72
N TYR A 705 -27.95 -30.08 -14.71
CA TYR A 705 -28.20 -30.80 -15.95
C TYR A 705 -26.90 -31.33 -16.57
N GLU A 706 -26.94 -32.54 -17.11
CA GLU A 706 -25.89 -33.11 -17.93
C GLU A 706 -26.51 -34.03 -19.00
N GLY A 707 -26.30 -33.71 -20.27
CA GLY A 707 -26.93 -34.41 -21.39
C GLY A 707 -26.77 -33.67 -22.71
N PRO A 708 -27.33 -34.18 -23.83
CA PRO A 708 -27.25 -33.51 -25.12
C PRO A 708 -27.94 -32.14 -25.08
N PHE A 709 -27.33 -31.13 -25.69
CA PHE A 709 -27.91 -29.79 -25.75
C PHE A 709 -29.25 -29.83 -26.50
N VAL A 710 -30.29 -29.36 -25.83
CA VAL A 710 -31.61 -29.09 -26.39
C VAL A 710 -32.05 -27.70 -25.93
N ASN A 711 -32.86 -27.01 -26.72
CA ASN A 711 -33.31 -25.65 -26.41
C ASN A 711 -34.83 -25.55 -26.57
N PRO A 712 -35.61 -25.44 -25.49
CA PRO A 712 -35.18 -25.20 -24.11
C PRO A 712 -34.60 -26.46 -23.41
N LEU A 713 -33.64 -26.25 -22.52
CA LEU A 713 -32.94 -27.28 -21.75
C LEU A 713 -33.71 -27.61 -20.46
N PRO A 714 -34.26 -28.83 -20.30
CA PRO A 714 -35.18 -29.14 -19.21
C PRO A 714 -34.46 -29.53 -17.91
N PHE A 715 -35.01 -29.11 -16.77
CA PHE A 715 -34.63 -29.57 -15.44
C PHE A 715 -35.64 -30.58 -14.89
N GLN A 716 -35.22 -31.37 -13.89
CA GLN A 716 -36.06 -32.42 -13.30
C GLN A 716 -37.28 -31.90 -12.53
N ASP A 717 -37.30 -30.61 -12.18
CA ASP A 717 -38.37 -29.95 -11.42
C ASP A 717 -39.45 -29.28 -12.29
N GLY A 718 -39.40 -29.50 -13.61
CA GLY A 718 -40.37 -28.96 -14.58
C GLY A 718 -40.05 -27.54 -15.07
N ARG A 719 -38.91 -26.96 -14.68
CA ARG A 719 -38.38 -25.73 -15.28
C ARG A 719 -37.48 -26.03 -16.48
N ALA A 720 -37.20 -25.03 -17.30
CA ALA A 720 -36.27 -25.17 -18.43
C ALA A 720 -35.49 -23.88 -18.70
N LEU A 721 -34.29 -23.98 -19.28
CA LEU A 721 -33.52 -22.83 -19.77
C LEU A 721 -33.70 -22.65 -21.27
N LEU A 722 -34.26 -21.52 -21.67
CA LEU A 722 -34.36 -21.12 -23.06
C LEU A 722 -33.22 -20.16 -23.41
N PHE A 723 -32.40 -20.53 -24.39
CA PHE A 723 -31.29 -19.73 -24.88
C PHE A 723 -31.70 -19.00 -26.16
N ARG A 724 -31.66 -17.66 -26.17
CA ARG A 724 -32.02 -16.86 -27.35
C ARG A 724 -31.25 -15.55 -27.39
N GLY A 725 -30.59 -15.25 -28.50
CA GLY A 725 -29.99 -13.93 -28.73
C GLY A 725 -28.87 -13.54 -27.76
N GLY A 726 -28.12 -14.50 -27.20
CA GLY A 726 -27.09 -14.25 -26.18
C GLY A 726 -27.63 -14.18 -24.74
N GLU A 727 -28.95 -14.32 -24.57
CA GLU A 727 -29.61 -14.36 -23.28
C GLU A 727 -30.06 -15.78 -22.93
N VAL A 728 -30.21 -16.01 -21.63
CA VAL A 728 -30.85 -17.20 -21.07
C VAL A 728 -32.09 -16.77 -20.29
N HIS A 729 -33.20 -17.46 -20.52
CA HIS A 729 -34.49 -17.23 -19.89
C HIS A 729 -34.89 -18.46 -19.08
N LEU A 730 -35.29 -18.28 -17.83
CA LEU A 730 -35.83 -19.36 -17.02
C LEU A 730 -37.32 -19.53 -17.30
N LEU A 731 -37.73 -20.72 -17.77
CA LEU A 731 -39.10 -21.08 -18.07
C LEU A 731 -39.69 -21.97 -16.98
N LYS A 732 -41.00 -21.81 -16.75
CA LYS A 732 -41.84 -22.76 -16.03
C LYS A 732 -43.04 -23.09 -16.92
N GLY A 733 -43.07 -24.30 -17.48
CA GLY A 733 -43.93 -24.61 -18.62
C GLY A 733 -43.53 -23.78 -19.85
N ASP A 734 -44.50 -23.18 -20.54
CA ASP A 734 -44.28 -22.36 -21.75
C ASP A 734 -44.08 -20.86 -21.46
N THR A 735 -44.02 -20.46 -20.18
CA THR A 735 -43.91 -19.06 -19.77
C THR A 735 -42.60 -18.75 -19.07
N VAL A 736 -42.03 -17.56 -19.32
CA VAL A 736 -40.84 -17.05 -18.62
C VAL A 736 -41.21 -16.74 -17.17
N GLU A 737 -40.47 -17.31 -16.23
CA GLU A 737 -40.65 -17.09 -14.80
C GLU A 737 -40.34 -15.63 -14.44
N THR A 738 -41.00 -15.09 -13.41
CA THR A 738 -40.80 -13.71 -12.94
C THR A 738 -40.41 -13.69 -11.47
N GLY A 739 -39.62 -12.70 -11.04
CA GLY A 739 -39.27 -12.51 -9.64
C GLY A 739 -37.89 -13.01 -9.21
N CYS A 740 -36.97 -13.31 -10.14
CA CYS A 740 -35.65 -13.85 -9.79
C CYS A 740 -34.69 -12.81 -9.15
N ALA A 741 -34.60 -11.60 -9.73
CA ALA A 741 -33.77 -10.52 -9.20
C ALA A 741 -34.60 -9.42 -8.52
N GLU A 742 -35.76 -9.09 -9.08
CA GLU A 742 -36.68 -8.08 -8.57
C GLU A 742 -38.12 -8.57 -8.76
N GLU A 743 -39.00 -8.24 -7.81
CA GLU A 743 -40.41 -8.65 -7.83
C GLU A 743 -41.11 -8.20 -9.12
N GLY A 744 -41.73 -9.14 -9.83
CA GLY A 744 -42.46 -8.88 -11.08
C GLY A 744 -41.62 -8.74 -12.36
N LYS A 745 -40.28 -8.78 -12.31
CA LYS A 745 -39.42 -8.77 -13.52
C LYS A 745 -39.17 -10.18 -14.07
N PRO A 746 -39.06 -10.35 -15.41
CA PRO A 746 -38.79 -11.65 -16.01
C PRO A 746 -37.37 -12.13 -15.68
N CYS A 747 -37.24 -13.44 -15.42
CA CYS A 747 -35.99 -14.12 -15.12
C CYS A 747 -35.16 -14.30 -16.40
N VAL A 748 -34.42 -13.25 -16.76
CA VAL A 748 -33.55 -13.20 -17.95
C VAL A 748 -32.15 -12.77 -17.52
N SER A 749 -31.12 -13.43 -18.06
CA SER A 749 -29.71 -13.07 -17.85
C SER A 749 -28.96 -13.06 -19.17
N GLN A 750 -27.99 -12.16 -19.31
CA GLN A 750 -26.99 -12.24 -20.38
C GLN A 750 -26.07 -13.43 -20.14
N LEU A 751 -25.64 -14.09 -21.22
CA LEU A 751 -24.51 -15.01 -21.21
C LEU A 751 -23.22 -14.21 -21.35
N TYR A 752 -22.30 -14.38 -20.42
CA TYR A 752 -20.97 -13.76 -20.47
C TYR A 752 -19.88 -14.82 -20.42
N ALA A 753 -18.70 -14.48 -20.93
CA ALA A 753 -17.52 -15.33 -20.76
C ALA A 753 -17.06 -15.27 -19.30
N ASP A 754 -16.50 -16.36 -18.79
CA ASP A 754 -15.84 -16.44 -17.48
C ASP A 754 -14.63 -15.49 -17.42
#